data_AF-A0A0W0WVM7-F1
#
_entry.id   AF-A0A0W0WVM7-F1
#
_cell.length_a   1.000
_cell.length_b   1.000
_cell.length_c   1.000
_cell.angle_alpha   90.00
_cell.angle_beta   90.00
_cell.angle_gamma   90.00
#
_symmetry.space_group_name_H-M   'P 1'
#
loop_
_entity.id
_entity.type
_entity.pdbx_description
1 polymer ?
#
loop_
_entity_poly.entity_id
_entity_poly.type
_entity_poly.pdbx_seq_one_letter_code
_entity_poly.pdbx_strand_id
1 'polypeptide(L)'
;MKKWKILCAASSLLFSSCCLSENNNNNDIKQLVNFIVSNKILITTDELQLIPLSFYIGTQEEIAAYFGDFICTPDDSCTVVDTLYNPFAILGRGLAPMDGTELEWLQAQAQIERTTVKYATDIYHGATWQIALALAAKNGFLDLARAKLLILNELLYVINPINRAIGLAFLYGNKTPIFNPNFAFSFRWLPNNFFNIDPFFNSRFQGFIARDFNLLDATIADPTHHFPAFFNFITTWSDFRPLTGKNAWAQLIGPLQAELILNNGRIPLTSLALQNAINSLIPFGFMQTGIGAFYFAPLGTEGIQIPLQQGEILIEDNFEVLAGLQILKAILQKTIQTVEVSQAIASINIMLYGGRTINGFHTLGLLSFLFNGSFDVENGIFLTRGIALTPSAVNDWQPNTTSFRASFAAVSTNLWAISALGPETIDNWFGTGTALKIWQTVRNNGGFFNNAELWGLGFSLNNNVGAQPESVMAAAQTAAAINALRSLIDFYRNSDINVRDLEDDLASLELNFSHLRNDRYLDSNFVDATPSEFFITVPPAIGQAYLYASKRFPIPFDWNANTIASINANAWVIMNNFNFNPFQYRGKLAGENYPIPQKVDILDRTVQTINDALPMQVTVNFSAGELGPIRRLILRYNLDGSQTNWIVASIIDQREGFTTLPRGTKAIAISISDGDFANVCQINPATNLCVDQDCMNVRSINAHWSSNGLGACDLGN
;
A
#
# COMPACT_ATOMS: atom_id res chain seq x y z
N MET A 1 -13.19 -56.84 -62.30
CA MET A 1 -11.72 -56.81 -62.10
C MET A 1 -11.35 -55.40 -61.65
N LYS A 2 -10.89 -55.19 -60.40
CA LYS A 2 -9.47 -54.91 -60.03
C LYS A 2 -8.80 -53.92 -61.02
N LYS A 3 -8.14 -52.81 -60.63
CA LYS A 3 -7.55 -52.37 -59.35
C LYS A 3 -6.98 -50.94 -59.54
N TRP A 4 -7.05 -50.13 -58.47
CA TRP A 4 -5.98 -49.29 -57.83
C TRP A 4 -5.20 -48.25 -58.66
N LYS A 5 -5.25 -46.95 -58.29
CA LYS A 5 -4.58 -46.18 -57.20
C LYS A 5 -3.33 -45.45 -57.72
N ILE A 6 -3.31 -44.12 -57.59
CA ILE A 6 -2.27 -43.26 -56.99
C ILE A 6 -2.84 -41.83 -57.01
N LEU A 7 -3.04 -41.23 -55.84
CA LEU A 7 -2.59 -39.87 -55.52
C LEU A 7 -2.91 -39.61 -54.04
N CYS A 8 -1.86 -39.56 -53.22
CA CYS A 8 -1.93 -39.18 -51.81
C CYS A 8 -1.29 -37.80 -51.64
N ALA A 9 -1.99 -37.01 -50.82
CA ALA A 9 -1.45 -36.12 -49.80
C ALA A 9 -0.62 -34.90 -50.25
N ALA A 10 -1.33 -33.80 -50.52
CA ALA A 10 -0.84 -32.44 -50.28
C ALA A 10 -2.01 -31.43 -50.22
N SER A 11 -2.91 -31.53 -49.22
CA SER A 11 -3.95 -30.50 -48.99
C SER A 11 -4.58 -30.50 -47.58
N SER A 12 -3.93 -31.06 -46.55
CA SER A 12 -4.52 -31.14 -45.20
C SER A 12 -3.55 -30.73 -44.09
N LEU A 13 -2.88 -29.58 -44.24
CA LEU A 13 -1.97 -29.01 -43.24
C LEU A 13 -2.13 -27.48 -43.04
N LEU A 14 -3.33 -26.93 -43.19
CA LEU A 14 -3.60 -25.49 -42.93
C LEU A 14 -4.80 -25.20 -42.02
N PHE A 15 -5.28 -26.19 -41.23
CA PHE A 15 -6.36 -25.96 -40.25
C PHE A 15 -6.13 -26.69 -38.93
N SER A 16 -5.05 -26.37 -38.20
CA SER A 16 -4.83 -26.95 -36.87
C SER A 16 -4.21 -26.01 -35.82
N SER A 17 -4.09 -24.71 -36.09
CA SER A 17 -3.46 -23.77 -35.15
C SER A 17 -4.44 -23.02 -34.23
N CYS A 18 -5.76 -23.15 -34.40
CA CYS A 18 -6.75 -22.43 -33.57
C CYS A 18 -7.26 -23.18 -32.33
N CYS A 19 -6.98 -24.48 -32.17
CA CYS A 19 -7.52 -25.26 -31.03
C CYS A 19 -6.52 -25.54 -29.91
N LEU A 20 -5.26 -25.10 -30.02
CA LEU A 20 -4.24 -25.33 -28.99
C LEU A 20 -4.18 -24.22 -27.92
N SER A 21 -4.72 -23.03 -28.20
CA SER A 21 -4.69 -21.88 -27.28
C SER A 21 -5.66 -22.02 -26.09
N GLU A 22 -6.86 -22.55 -26.31
CA GLU A 22 -7.87 -22.72 -25.25
C GLU A 22 -7.45 -23.77 -24.20
N ASN A 23 -6.81 -24.86 -24.64
CA ASN A 23 -6.35 -25.92 -23.74
C ASN A 23 -5.18 -25.48 -22.86
N ASN A 24 -4.28 -24.64 -23.38
CA ASN A 24 -3.12 -24.16 -22.62
C ASN A 24 -3.52 -23.13 -21.55
N ASN A 25 -4.40 -22.17 -21.88
CA ASN A 25 -4.85 -21.18 -20.91
C ASN A 25 -5.64 -21.81 -19.75
N ASN A 26 -6.50 -22.80 -20.05
CA ASN A 26 -7.24 -23.54 -19.01
C ASN A 26 -6.31 -24.32 -18.08
N ASN A 27 -5.21 -24.89 -18.59
CA ASN A 27 -4.24 -25.57 -17.75
C ASN A 27 -3.49 -24.59 -16.84
N ASP A 28 -3.07 -23.44 -17.36
CA ASP A 28 -2.38 -22.42 -16.57
C ASP A 28 -3.26 -21.92 -15.41
N ILE A 29 -4.52 -21.57 -15.67
CA ILE A 29 -5.46 -21.17 -14.61
C ILE A 29 -5.68 -22.28 -13.59
N LYS A 30 -5.79 -23.53 -14.02
CA LYS A 30 -5.88 -24.67 -13.11
C LYS A 30 -4.65 -24.78 -12.21
N GLN A 31 -3.44 -24.54 -12.72
CA GLN A 31 -2.22 -24.54 -11.91
C GLN A 31 -2.19 -23.39 -10.90
N LEU A 32 -2.67 -22.19 -11.27
CA LEU A 32 -2.77 -21.06 -10.34
C LEU A 32 -3.79 -21.32 -9.23
N VAL A 33 -4.93 -21.91 -9.58
CA VAL A 33 -5.97 -22.31 -8.63
C VAL A 33 -5.46 -23.38 -7.67
N ASN A 34 -4.75 -24.39 -8.17
CA ASN A 34 -4.13 -25.43 -7.34
C ASN A 34 -3.19 -24.82 -6.30
N PHE A 35 -2.38 -23.82 -6.69
CA PHE A 35 -1.46 -23.13 -5.78
C PHE A 35 -2.20 -22.43 -4.64
N ILE A 36 -3.18 -21.58 -4.95
CA ILE A 36 -3.87 -20.76 -3.96
C ILE A 36 -4.82 -21.55 -3.02
N VAL A 37 -5.07 -22.83 -3.29
CA VAL A 37 -5.83 -23.73 -2.40
C VAL A 37 -4.99 -24.88 -1.84
N SER A 38 -3.69 -24.91 -2.12
CA SER A 38 -2.81 -26.00 -1.67
C SER A 38 -2.64 -25.97 -0.15
N ASN A 39 -2.45 -27.15 0.44
CA ASN A 39 -2.16 -27.28 1.88
C ASN A 39 -0.78 -26.72 2.29
N LYS A 40 0.04 -26.28 1.33
CA LYS A 40 1.29 -25.55 1.57
C LYS A 40 1.08 -24.04 1.67
N ILE A 41 -0.08 -23.54 1.25
CA ILE A 41 -0.40 -22.11 1.22
C ILE A 41 -1.54 -21.78 2.19
N LEU A 42 -2.27 -22.79 2.66
CA LEU A 42 -3.30 -22.66 3.69
C LEU A 42 -2.76 -23.06 5.06
N ILE A 43 -3.09 -22.27 6.08
CA ILE A 43 -2.85 -22.59 7.49
C ILE A 43 -4.18 -22.83 8.21
N THR A 44 -4.15 -23.70 9.21
CA THR A 44 -5.29 -24.00 10.07
C THR A 44 -5.25 -23.09 11.31
N THR A 45 -6.33 -22.34 11.58
CA THR A 45 -6.48 -21.55 12.81
C THR A 45 -6.79 -22.43 14.02
N ASP A 46 -6.78 -21.86 15.22
CA ASP A 46 -7.15 -22.57 16.45
C ASP A 46 -8.60 -23.11 16.40
N GLU A 47 -9.47 -22.45 15.64
CA GLU A 47 -10.85 -22.87 15.38
C GLU A 47 -10.97 -23.89 14.22
N LEU A 48 -9.86 -24.47 13.78
CA LEU A 48 -9.76 -25.44 12.68
C LEU A 48 -10.20 -24.88 11.31
N GLN A 49 -10.15 -23.57 11.13
CA GLN A 49 -10.46 -22.92 9.85
C GLN A 49 -9.23 -22.86 8.96
N LEU A 50 -9.37 -23.21 7.68
CA LEU A 50 -8.29 -23.02 6.71
C LEU A 50 -8.37 -21.62 6.13
N ILE A 51 -7.32 -20.82 6.35
CA ILE A 51 -7.17 -19.47 5.84
C ILE A 51 -5.87 -19.36 5.01
N PRO A 52 -5.79 -18.38 4.09
CA PRO A 52 -4.55 -18.10 3.37
C PRO A 52 -3.43 -17.70 4.32
N LEU A 53 -2.25 -18.27 4.11
CA LEU A 53 -1.01 -17.76 4.66
C LEU A 53 -0.26 -17.04 3.54
N SER A 54 0.11 -15.78 3.73
CA SER A 54 0.81 -15.02 2.71
C SER A 54 2.31 -15.06 2.92
N PHE A 55 3.02 -14.82 1.82
CA PHE A 55 4.42 -14.48 1.81
C PHE A 55 5.47 -15.53 2.19
N TYR A 56 5.12 -16.82 2.15
CA TYR A 56 6.02 -17.99 2.12
C TYR A 56 6.24 -18.70 3.47
N ILE A 57 5.86 -19.98 3.50
CA ILE A 57 5.79 -20.79 4.71
C ILE A 57 7.02 -21.67 4.94
N GLY A 58 8.08 -21.48 4.14
CA GLY A 58 9.19 -22.43 3.94
C GLY A 58 9.70 -23.17 5.18
N THR A 59 10.42 -24.25 4.96
CA THR A 59 11.18 -24.87 6.03
C THR A 59 12.06 -23.83 6.73
N GLN A 60 12.39 -24.11 7.99
CA GLN A 60 13.25 -23.27 8.78
C GLN A 60 14.58 -22.94 8.06
N GLU A 61 15.10 -23.88 7.27
CA GLU A 61 16.31 -23.72 6.47
C GLU A 61 16.10 -22.84 5.23
N GLU A 62 14.96 -22.94 4.57
CA GLU A 62 14.63 -22.07 3.42
C GLU A 62 14.38 -20.62 3.86
N ILE A 63 13.69 -20.43 4.99
CA ILE A 63 13.56 -19.11 5.62
C ILE A 63 14.96 -18.58 5.95
N ALA A 64 15.79 -19.39 6.61
CA ALA A 64 17.16 -19.03 6.93
C ALA A 64 17.97 -18.59 5.69
N ALA A 65 17.94 -19.34 4.59
CA ALA A 65 18.61 -18.97 3.34
C ALA A 65 18.08 -17.63 2.79
N TYR A 66 16.75 -17.48 2.70
CA TYR A 66 16.14 -16.23 2.26
C TYR A 66 16.65 -15.02 3.04
N PHE A 67 16.78 -15.14 4.37
CA PHE A 67 17.35 -14.08 5.18
C PHE A 67 18.82 -13.81 4.85
N GLY A 68 19.66 -14.84 4.87
CA GLY A 68 21.11 -14.73 4.65
C GLY A 68 21.53 -14.24 3.25
N ASP A 69 20.64 -14.33 2.28
CA ASP A 69 21.00 -14.07 0.87
C ASP A 69 20.24 -12.88 0.26
N PHE A 70 19.07 -12.50 0.80
CA PHE A 70 18.27 -11.36 0.31
C PHE A 70 18.05 -10.25 1.31
N ILE A 71 17.97 -10.60 2.59
CA ILE A 71 17.58 -9.63 3.61
C ILE A 71 18.82 -8.99 4.20
N CYS A 72 19.81 -9.83 4.50
CA CYS A 72 20.99 -9.50 5.26
C CYS A 72 22.09 -10.53 4.97
N THR A 73 23.34 -10.19 5.21
CA THR A 73 24.47 -11.11 5.21
C THR A 73 24.67 -11.75 6.60
N PRO A 74 25.02 -13.05 6.69
CA PRO A 74 25.19 -13.76 7.96
C PRO A 74 26.21 -13.14 8.91
N ASP A 75 27.32 -12.60 8.38
CA ASP A 75 28.47 -12.19 9.20
C ASP A 75 28.44 -10.74 9.68
N ASP A 76 27.52 -9.89 9.19
CA ASP A 76 27.47 -8.48 9.61
C ASP A 76 26.06 -7.87 9.72
N SER A 77 25.03 -8.36 9.01
CA SER A 77 23.71 -7.69 8.98
C SER A 77 22.50 -8.55 9.35
N CYS A 78 22.66 -9.86 9.55
CA CYS A 78 21.58 -10.73 10.04
C CYS A 78 21.44 -10.76 11.55
N THR A 79 22.35 -10.12 12.29
CA THR A 79 22.17 -9.87 13.72
C THR A 79 20.93 -9.03 13.92
N VAL A 80 19.92 -9.61 14.55
CA VAL A 80 18.73 -8.86 14.94
C VAL A 80 18.83 -8.63 16.43
N VAL A 81 18.78 -7.37 16.83
CA VAL A 81 18.71 -7.04 18.25
C VAL A 81 17.28 -6.63 18.56
N ASP A 82 16.55 -7.49 19.26
CA ASP A 82 15.22 -7.15 19.75
C ASP A 82 15.34 -6.05 20.82
N THR A 83 14.59 -4.97 20.63
CA THR A 83 14.48 -3.83 21.52
C THR A 83 13.06 -3.69 22.03
N LEU A 84 12.94 -3.32 23.30
CA LEU A 84 11.66 -2.99 23.93
C LEU A 84 11.34 -1.52 23.68
N TYR A 85 10.26 -1.27 22.94
CA TYR A 85 9.77 0.06 22.60
C TYR A 85 8.57 0.46 23.47
N ASN A 86 8.32 1.77 23.52
CA ASN A 86 7.15 2.36 24.14
C ASN A 86 6.38 3.20 23.09
N PRO A 87 5.07 2.99 22.87
CA PRO A 87 4.18 1.99 23.46
C PRO A 87 4.68 0.54 23.26
N PHE A 88 4.30 -0.37 24.15
CA PHE A 88 4.91 -1.70 24.29
C PHE A 88 5.01 -2.44 22.96
N ALA A 89 6.24 -2.66 22.48
CA ALA A 89 6.53 -3.48 21.31
C ALA A 89 7.92 -4.12 21.46
N ILE A 90 8.10 -5.31 20.91
CA ILE A 90 9.40 -5.98 20.81
C ILE A 90 9.75 -6.07 19.33
N LEU A 91 10.56 -5.10 18.88
CA LEU A 91 10.92 -4.89 17.48
C LEU A 91 12.43 -4.73 17.33
N GLY A 92 12.94 -4.59 16.12
CA GLY A 92 14.39 -4.53 15.91
C GLY A 92 14.95 -3.17 16.29
N ARG A 93 16.08 -3.18 16.99
CA ARG A 93 16.87 -1.99 17.28
C ARG A 93 17.15 -1.23 16.00
N GLY A 94 17.04 0.08 16.03
CA GLY A 94 17.26 0.94 14.87
C GLY A 94 15.99 1.31 14.11
N LEU A 95 14.82 0.86 14.55
CA LEU A 95 13.57 1.48 14.09
C LEU A 95 13.45 2.91 14.62
N ALA A 96 13.04 3.82 13.75
CA ALA A 96 12.72 5.21 14.08
C ALA A 96 11.78 5.31 15.30
N PRO A 97 11.92 6.35 16.15
CA PRO A 97 12.46 7.66 15.79
C PRO A 97 13.86 8.00 16.34
N MET A 98 14.66 7.02 16.76
CA MET A 98 15.99 7.32 17.30
C MET A 98 17.09 7.09 16.27
N ASP A 99 18.08 7.99 16.24
CA ASP A 99 19.30 7.91 15.42
C ASP A 99 19.91 6.51 15.56
N GLY A 100 19.80 5.74 14.49
CA GLY A 100 20.43 4.43 14.34
C GLY A 100 21.40 4.50 13.17
N THR A 101 22.45 3.70 13.24
CA THR A 101 23.31 3.47 12.08
C THR A 101 22.52 2.81 10.95
N GLU A 102 22.96 2.99 9.70
CA GLU A 102 22.39 2.26 8.54
C GLU A 102 22.32 0.75 8.80
N LEU A 103 23.33 0.21 9.50
CA LEU A 103 23.33 -1.18 9.92
C LEU A 103 22.16 -1.51 10.86
N GLU A 104 21.93 -0.72 11.91
CA GLU A 104 20.80 -0.92 12.82
C GLU A 104 19.46 -0.81 12.07
N TRP A 105 19.33 0.08 11.09
CA TRP A 105 18.13 0.18 10.25
C TRP A 105 17.90 -1.09 9.42
N LEU A 106 18.97 -1.64 8.82
CA LEU A 106 18.90 -2.89 8.06
C LEU A 106 18.53 -4.08 8.96
N GLN A 107 19.10 -4.15 10.17
CA GLN A 107 18.78 -5.17 11.16
C GLN A 107 17.32 -5.10 11.62
N ALA A 108 16.82 -3.88 11.85
CA ALA A 108 15.42 -3.60 12.14
C ALA A 108 14.47 -4.04 11.01
N GLN A 109 14.81 -3.74 9.77
CA GLN A 109 14.00 -4.17 8.63
C GLN A 109 14.03 -5.69 8.43
N ALA A 110 15.17 -6.33 8.74
CA ALA A 110 15.27 -7.79 8.76
C ALA A 110 14.30 -8.40 9.77
N GLN A 111 14.12 -7.78 10.95
CA GLN A 111 13.13 -8.21 11.92
C GLN A 111 11.68 -8.12 11.42
N ILE A 112 11.32 -7.02 10.75
CA ILE A 112 9.96 -6.83 10.21
C ILE A 112 9.65 -7.87 9.14
N GLU A 113 10.60 -8.10 8.24
CA GLU A 113 10.48 -9.13 7.22
C GLU A 113 10.32 -10.51 7.87
N ARG A 114 11.11 -10.79 8.91
CA ARG A 114 11.15 -12.05 9.64
C ARG A 114 9.76 -12.43 10.14
N THR A 115 9.07 -11.53 10.83
CA THR A 115 7.72 -11.80 11.35
C THR A 115 6.68 -12.00 10.26
N THR A 116 6.76 -11.22 9.18
CA THR A 116 5.69 -11.13 8.20
C THR A 116 5.71 -12.27 7.18
N VAL A 117 6.89 -12.71 6.73
CA VAL A 117 7.05 -13.80 5.75
C VAL A 117 6.32 -15.07 6.20
N LYS A 118 6.38 -15.38 7.49
CA LYS A 118 5.82 -16.64 8.02
C LYS A 118 4.37 -16.55 8.46
N TYR A 119 3.89 -15.40 8.92
CA TYR A 119 2.64 -15.31 9.68
C TYR A 119 1.60 -14.34 9.12
N ALA A 120 1.96 -13.47 8.18
CA ALA A 120 1.05 -12.42 7.77
C ALA A 120 0.27 -12.83 6.54
N THR A 121 -1.01 -12.48 6.48
CA THR A 121 -1.76 -12.27 5.24
C THR A 121 -2.39 -10.89 5.32
N ASP A 122 -2.14 -10.01 4.36
CA ASP A 122 -2.85 -8.74 4.29
C ASP A 122 -4.33 -9.01 3.99
N ILE A 123 -5.27 -8.39 4.70
CA ILE A 123 -6.72 -8.52 4.46
C ILE A 123 -7.11 -8.12 3.03
N TYR A 124 -6.33 -7.26 2.36
CA TYR A 124 -6.46 -7.02 0.92
C TYR A 124 -6.12 -8.25 0.07
N HIS A 125 -5.07 -8.99 0.42
CA HIS A 125 -4.73 -10.25 -0.26
C HIS A 125 -5.80 -11.31 -0.01
N GLY A 126 -6.36 -11.37 1.20
CA GLY A 126 -7.52 -12.21 1.52
C GLY A 126 -8.74 -11.88 0.64
N ALA A 127 -9.06 -10.60 0.49
CA ALA A 127 -10.15 -10.12 -0.35
C ALA A 127 -9.99 -10.48 -1.84
N THR A 128 -8.79 -10.28 -2.41
CA THR A 128 -8.52 -10.67 -3.81
C THR A 128 -8.60 -12.19 -4.00
N TRP A 129 -8.11 -12.95 -3.02
CA TRP A 129 -8.21 -14.41 -3.00
C TRP A 129 -9.66 -14.89 -2.99
N GLN A 130 -10.55 -14.29 -2.19
CA GLN A 130 -11.98 -14.64 -2.18
C GLN A 130 -12.61 -14.49 -3.58
N ILE A 131 -12.31 -13.39 -4.29
CA ILE A 131 -12.81 -13.15 -5.65
C ILE A 131 -12.27 -14.23 -6.60
N ALA A 132 -10.97 -14.51 -6.54
CA ALA A 132 -10.34 -15.52 -7.40
C ALA A 132 -10.91 -16.93 -7.17
N LEU A 133 -11.15 -17.33 -5.92
CA LEU A 133 -11.79 -18.61 -5.60
C LEU A 133 -13.22 -18.67 -6.14
N ALA A 134 -13.99 -17.58 -6.02
CA ALA A 134 -15.35 -17.53 -6.53
C ALA A 134 -15.38 -17.63 -8.06
N LEU A 135 -14.48 -16.94 -8.76
CA LEU A 135 -14.32 -17.03 -10.21
C LEU A 135 -13.87 -18.43 -10.63
N ALA A 136 -12.90 -19.02 -9.95
CA ALA A 136 -12.44 -20.37 -10.21
C ALA A 136 -13.58 -21.39 -10.08
N ALA A 137 -14.40 -21.27 -9.02
CA ALA A 137 -15.55 -22.15 -8.80
C ALA A 137 -16.64 -21.98 -9.86
N LYS A 138 -16.99 -20.73 -10.18
CA LYS A 138 -17.98 -20.42 -11.22
C LYS A 138 -17.58 -20.98 -12.60
N ASN A 139 -16.29 -21.06 -12.89
CA ASN A 139 -15.75 -21.54 -14.16
C ASN A 139 -15.25 -23.00 -14.11
N GLY A 140 -15.52 -23.74 -13.03
CA GLY A 140 -15.22 -25.18 -12.94
C GLY A 140 -13.75 -25.54 -12.67
N PHE A 141 -12.92 -24.58 -12.28
CA PHE A 141 -11.52 -24.82 -11.88
C PHE A 141 -11.38 -25.21 -10.40
N LEU A 142 -12.39 -24.95 -9.59
CA LEU A 142 -12.43 -25.29 -8.17
C LEU A 142 -13.82 -25.86 -7.80
N ASP A 143 -13.86 -26.84 -6.90
CA ASP A 143 -15.13 -27.32 -6.36
C ASP A 143 -15.89 -26.21 -5.64
N LEU A 144 -17.19 -26.08 -5.93
CA LEU A 144 -18.03 -25.01 -5.40
C LEU A 144 -18.15 -25.04 -3.87
N ALA A 145 -18.25 -26.24 -3.27
CA ALA A 145 -18.37 -26.37 -1.83
C ALA A 145 -17.04 -26.00 -1.15
N ARG A 146 -15.90 -26.42 -1.74
CA ARG A 146 -14.57 -26.04 -1.28
C ARG A 146 -14.34 -24.53 -1.35
N ALA A 147 -14.73 -23.89 -2.44
CA ALA A 147 -14.62 -22.44 -2.59
C ALA A 147 -15.44 -21.69 -1.52
N LYS A 148 -16.71 -22.08 -1.35
CA LYS A 148 -17.59 -21.50 -0.32
C LYS A 148 -17.02 -21.63 1.09
N LEU A 149 -16.48 -22.80 1.43
CA LEU A 149 -15.86 -23.04 2.73
C LEU A 149 -14.64 -22.13 2.96
N LEU A 150 -13.74 -22.06 2.00
CA LEU A 150 -12.53 -21.25 2.08
C LEU A 150 -12.83 -19.75 2.17
N ILE A 151 -13.77 -19.26 1.36
CA ILE A 151 -14.23 -17.86 1.39
C ILE A 151 -14.88 -17.53 2.74
N LEU A 152 -15.72 -18.43 3.26
CA LEU A 152 -16.36 -18.25 4.56
C LEU A 152 -15.35 -18.25 5.70
N ASN A 153 -14.35 -19.13 5.68
CA ASN A 153 -13.30 -19.16 6.71
C ASN A 153 -12.53 -17.84 6.78
N GLU A 154 -12.11 -17.30 5.63
CA GLU A 154 -11.43 -16.01 5.59
C GLU A 154 -12.35 -14.89 6.12
N LEU A 155 -13.62 -14.87 5.71
CA LEU A 155 -14.56 -13.87 6.20
C LEU A 155 -14.75 -13.97 7.72
N LEU A 156 -14.92 -15.18 8.27
CA LEU A 156 -15.06 -15.42 9.70
C LEU A 156 -13.85 -14.90 10.48
N TYR A 157 -12.67 -15.00 9.88
CA TYR A 157 -11.44 -14.47 10.46
C TYR A 157 -11.37 -12.94 10.43
N VAL A 158 -11.71 -12.33 9.30
CA VAL A 158 -11.77 -10.86 9.15
C VAL A 158 -12.76 -10.26 10.14
N ILE A 159 -13.89 -10.93 10.38
CA ILE A 159 -14.92 -10.43 11.29
C ILE A 159 -14.72 -10.83 12.75
N ASN A 160 -13.71 -11.62 13.06
CA ASN A 160 -13.43 -12.06 14.43
C ASN A 160 -13.25 -10.82 15.33
N PRO A 161 -14.02 -10.70 16.44
CA PRO A 161 -13.92 -9.57 17.35
C PRO A 161 -12.51 -9.25 17.86
N ILE A 162 -11.64 -10.24 17.98
CA ILE A 162 -10.25 -10.07 18.43
C ILE A 162 -9.42 -9.26 17.42
N ASN A 163 -9.78 -9.34 16.14
CA ASN A 163 -9.06 -8.70 15.05
C ASN A 163 -9.57 -7.27 14.75
N ARG A 164 -10.36 -6.67 15.66
CA ARG A 164 -11.05 -5.39 15.44
C ARG A 164 -10.45 -4.26 16.28
N ALA A 165 -10.27 -3.10 15.65
CA ALA A 165 -9.76 -1.89 16.28
C ALA A 165 -10.86 -1.19 17.10
N ILE A 166 -11.04 -1.63 18.35
CA ILE A 166 -12.05 -1.14 19.29
C ILE A 166 -11.45 -0.41 20.51
N GLY A 167 -12.28 0.35 21.20
CA GLY A 167 -11.95 0.99 22.47
C GLY A 167 -11.45 2.42 22.34
N LEU A 168 -10.93 2.96 23.45
CA LEU A 168 -10.48 4.36 23.53
C LEU A 168 -9.16 4.61 22.80
N ALA A 169 -8.42 3.55 22.46
CA ALA A 169 -7.17 3.64 21.71
C ALA A 169 -7.38 4.05 20.25
N PHE A 170 -8.57 3.81 19.68
CA PHE A 170 -8.85 4.10 18.27
C PHE A 170 -9.99 5.11 18.14
N LEU A 171 -9.66 6.31 17.67
CA LEU A 171 -10.60 7.41 17.49
C LEU A 171 -10.91 7.57 16.00
N TYR A 172 -12.05 7.02 15.57
CA TYR A 172 -12.56 7.15 14.21
C TYR A 172 -12.96 8.60 13.94
N GLY A 173 -12.56 9.14 12.78
CA GLY A 173 -12.78 10.55 12.47
C GLY A 173 -12.06 11.51 13.42
N ASN A 174 -10.96 11.08 14.04
CA ASN A 174 -10.20 11.80 15.07
C ASN A 174 -10.98 12.10 16.36
N LYS A 175 -12.12 11.43 16.61
CA LYS A 175 -12.99 11.79 17.74
C LYS A 175 -13.73 10.63 18.39
N THR A 176 -14.25 9.69 17.60
CA THR A 176 -15.26 8.75 18.07
C THR A 176 -14.66 7.37 18.32
N PRO A 177 -14.60 6.89 19.57
CA PRO A 177 -14.25 5.51 19.86
C PRO A 177 -15.40 4.58 19.48
N ILE A 178 -15.07 3.37 19.01
CA ILE A 178 -16.05 2.32 18.73
C ILE A 178 -15.78 1.15 19.68
N PHE A 179 -16.79 0.73 20.44
CA PHE A 179 -16.67 -0.38 21.38
C PHE A 179 -17.28 -1.69 20.87
N ASN A 180 -18.19 -1.61 19.89
CA ASN A 180 -18.77 -2.80 19.30
C ASN A 180 -17.85 -3.30 18.17
N PRO A 181 -17.24 -4.50 18.28
CA PRO A 181 -16.33 -5.04 17.28
C PRO A 181 -16.97 -5.22 15.89
N ASN A 182 -18.28 -5.44 15.83
CA ASN A 182 -19.01 -5.55 14.55
C ASN A 182 -19.03 -4.22 13.78
N PHE A 183 -18.76 -3.09 14.44
CA PHE A 183 -18.78 -1.75 13.86
C PHE A 183 -17.37 -1.13 13.79
N ALA A 184 -16.32 -1.93 13.91
CA ALA A 184 -14.94 -1.45 13.86
C ALA A 184 -14.22 -1.98 12.62
N PHE A 185 -13.15 -1.29 12.22
CA PHE A 185 -12.21 -1.79 11.23
C PHE A 185 -11.45 -3.01 11.77
N SER A 186 -11.11 -3.91 10.86
CA SER A 186 -10.17 -4.99 11.12
C SER A 186 -8.75 -4.49 10.95
N PHE A 187 -7.81 -5.07 11.69
CA PHE A 187 -6.39 -4.82 11.45
C PHE A 187 -5.96 -5.38 10.10
N ARG A 188 -4.98 -4.72 9.48
CA ARG A 188 -4.48 -5.04 8.13
C ARG A 188 -3.98 -6.47 8.00
N TRP A 189 -3.22 -6.95 8.98
CA TRP A 189 -2.68 -8.29 8.92
C TRP A 189 -3.65 -9.27 9.55
N LEU A 190 -3.64 -10.50 9.01
CA LEU A 190 -4.42 -11.64 9.46
C LEU A 190 -3.76 -12.52 10.56
N PRO A 191 -2.89 -12.09 11.48
CA PRO A 191 -2.49 -12.91 12.63
C PRO A 191 -3.43 -12.66 13.81
N ASN A 192 -3.73 -13.73 14.54
CA ASN A 192 -4.66 -13.74 15.68
C ASN A 192 -4.11 -13.07 16.95
N ASN A 193 -2.85 -12.62 16.94
CA ASN A 193 -2.17 -12.16 18.14
C ASN A 193 -1.12 -11.08 17.81
N PHE A 194 -1.01 -10.09 18.69
CA PHE A 194 0.03 -9.07 18.68
C PHE A 194 1.44 -9.66 18.85
N PHE A 195 1.56 -10.78 19.58
CA PHE A 195 2.80 -11.51 19.84
C PHE A 195 3.08 -12.60 18.79
N ASN A 196 4.32 -12.69 18.32
CA ASN A 196 4.79 -13.69 17.36
C ASN A 196 5.99 -14.48 17.90
N ILE A 197 5.96 -15.80 17.71
CA ILE A 197 7.15 -16.63 17.87
C ILE A 197 8.14 -16.28 16.77
N ASP A 198 9.38 -16.02 17.13
CA ASP A 198 10.44 -15.66 16.21
C ASP A 198 10.68 -16.76 15.15
N PRO A 199 10.57 -16.46 13.85
CA PRO A 199 10.88 -17.38 12.77
C PRO A 199 12.31 -17.88 12.70
N PHE A 200 13.27 -17.30 13.42
CA PHE A 200 14.62 -17.85 13.60
C PHE A 200 14.74 -18.78 14.80
N PHE A 201 13.73 -18.89 15.66
CA PHE A 201 13.71 -19.85 16.76
C PHE A 201 13.89 -21.28 16.25
N ASN A 202 14.86 -22.03 16.80
CA ASN A 202 15.30 -23.35 16.33
C ASN A 202 15.89 -23.39 14.89
N SER A 203 16.35 -22.25 14.34
CA SER A 203 17.14 -22.21 13.08
C SER A 203 18.65 -22.08 13.36
N ARG A 204 19.47 -22.19 12.30
CA ARG A 204 20.88 -21.79 12.31
C ARG A 204 21.11 -20.32 12.66
N PHE A 205 20.08 -19.48 12.51
CA PHE A 205 20.15 -18.06 12.82
C PHE A 205 19.73 -17.69 14.26
N GLN A 206 19.33 -18.65 15.09
CA GLN A 206 18.91 -18.36 16.47
C GLN A 206 20.00 -17.62 17.27
N GLY A 207 21.28 -17.90 17.00
CA GLY A 207 22.42 -17.24 17.64
C GLY A 207 22.61 -15.77 17.25
N PHE A 208 21.95 -15.30 16.18
CA PHE A 208 21.97 -13.91 15.75
C PHE A 208 20.82 -13.10 16.37
N ILE A 209 19.92 -13.74 17.13
CA ILE A 209 18.91 -13.05 17.92
C ILE A 209 19.56 -12.60 19.23
N ALA A 210 19.74 -11.30 19.38
CA ALA A 210 20.12 -10.66 20.63
C ALA A 210 18.95 -9.80 21.14
N ARG A 211 19.06 -9.31 22.38
CA ARG A 211 18.13 -8.34 22.96
C ARG A 211 18.88 -7.35 23.84
N ASP A 212 18.44 -6.09 23.92
CA ASP A 212 18.96 -5.11 24.91
C ASP A 212 18.14 -4.98 26.18
N PHE A 213 16.93 -5.53 26.22
CA PHE A 213 16.07 -5.41 27.38
C PHE A 213 16.14 -6.65 28.28
N ASN A 214 15.86 -6.45 29.57
CA ASN A 214 15.63 -7.57 30.47
C ASN A 214 14.21 -8.11 30.26
N LEU A 215 14.04 -9.44 30.31
CA LEU A 215 12.70 -10.05 30.20
C LEU A 215 11.73 -9.56 31.28
N LEU A 216 12.25 -9.18 32.45
CA LEU A 216 11.43 -8.57 33.50
C LEU A 216 10.89 -7.20 33.08
N ASP A 217 11.67 -6.42 32.32
CA ASP A 217 11.23 -5.11 31.81
C ASP A 217 10.10 -5.31 30.79
N ALA A 218 10.22 -6.32 29.92
CA ALA A 218 9.15 -6.69 29.00
C ALA A 218 7.89 -7.14 29.75
N THR A 219 8.01 -7.93 30.82
CA THR A 219 6.87 -8.30 31.68
C THR A 219 6.20 -7.09 32.33
N ILE A 220 6.98 -6.10 32.78
CA ILE A 220 6.46 -4.88 33.41
C ILE A 220 5.75 -4.00 32.38
N ALA A 221 6.34 -3.87 31.18
CA ALA A 221 5.82 -3.03 30.11
C ALA A 221 4.66 -3.68 29.35
N ASP A 222 4.57 -5.02 29.33
CA ASP A 222 3.51 -5.75 28.65
C ASP A 222 2.15 -5.47 29.30
N PRO A 223 1.17 -4.92 28.56
CA PRO A 223 -0.17 -4.64 29.07
C PRO A 223 -0.94 -5.91 29.47
N THR A 224 -0.51 -7.08 29.01
CA THR A 224 -1.10 -8.39 29.34
C THR A 224 -0.36 -9.14 30.46
N HIS A 225 0.72 -8.55 30.99
CA HIS A 225 1.48 -9.04 32.15
C HIS A 225 1.95 -10.50 32.06
N HIS A 226 2.42 -10.94 30.89
CA HIS A 226 2.99 -12.28 30.73
C HIS A 226 4.26 -12.49 31.57
N PHE A 227 4.50 -13.73 32.00
CA PHE A 227 5.72 -14.09 32.74
C PHE A 227 6.98 -13.94 31.89
N PRO A 228 8.16 -13.65 32.50
CA PRO A 228 9.40 -13.37 31.75
C PRO A 228 9.77 -14.42 30.70
N ALA A 229 9.52 -15.71 30.98
CA ALA A 229 9.84 -16.80 30.05
C ALA A 229 9.03 -16.76 28.75
N PHE A 230 7.85 -16.12 28.75
CA PHE A 230 7.03 -15.94 27.55
C PHE A 230 7.80 -15.16 26.48
N PHE A 231 8.52 -14.11 26.86
CA PHE A 231 9.24 -13.22 25.93
C PHE A 231 10.54 -13.80 25.36
N ASN A 232 10.84 -15.08 25.61
CA ASN A 232 11.95 -15.72 24.93
C ASN A 232 11.58 -15.98 23.47
N PHE A 233 12.30 -15.33 22.55
CA PHE A 233 12.06 -15.45 21.11
C PHE A 233 10.64 -15.02 20.71
N ILE A 234 10.13 -13.97 21.36
CA ILE A 234 8.89 -13.30 20.98
C ILE A 234 9.21 -11.94 20.41
N THR A 235 8.55 -11.62 19.31
CA THR A 235 8.54 -10.31 18.66
C THR A 235 7.10 -9.84 18.53
N THR A 236 6.89 -8.54 18.32
CA THR A 236 5.54 -7.99 18.10
C THR A 236 5.32 -7.63 16.63
N TRP A 237 4.06 -7.48 16.21
CA TRP A 237 3.75 -7.05 14.84
C TRP A 237 4.20 -5.63 14.56
N SER A 238 4.79 -5.45 13.39
CA SER A 238 5.38 -4.19 12.92
C SER A 238 4.40 -3.25 12.19
N ASP A 239 3.15 -3.66 11.98
CA ASP A 239 2.15 -2.85 11.26
C ASP A 239 0.71 -3.26 11.64
N PHE A 240 0.37 -3.16 12.93
CA PHE A 240 -0.96 -3.50 13.45
C PHE A 240 -1.96 -2.35 13.24
N ARG A 241 -2.19 -1.96 11.98
CA ARG A 241 -2.97 -0.77 11.60
C ARG A 241 -4.33 -1.12 10.98
N PRO A 242 -5.45 -0.50 11.41
CA PRO A 242 -6.75 -0.64 10.76
C PRO A 242 -6.88 0.37 9.60
N LEU A 243 -6.25 0.05 8.45
CA LEU A 243 -6.20 0.92 7.28
C LEU A 243 -7.54 0.98 6.54
N THR A 244 -8.00 2.18 6.21
CA THR A 244 -9.31 2.43 5.59
C THR A 244 -9.46 1.70 4.25
N GLY A 245 -8.49 1.84 3.34
CA GLY A 245 -8.54 1.20 2.03
C GLY A 245 -8.55 -0.33 2.08
N LYS A 246 -7.67 -0.91 2.91
CA LYS A 246 -7.61 -2.37 3.11
C LYS A 246 -8.89 -2.91 3.75
N ASN A 247 -9.54 -2.14 4.63
CA ASN A 247 -10.86 -2.47 5.13
C ASN A 247 -11.96 -2.33 4.07
N ALA A 248 -11.85 -1.41 3.10
CA ALA A 248 -12.79 -1.36 1.98
C ALA A 248 -12.70 -2.65 1.16
N TRP A 249 -11.49 -3.15 0.89
CA TRP A 249 -11.29 -4.46 0.27
C TRP A 249 -11.90 -5.60 1.06
N ALA A 250 -11.52 -5.74 2.34
CA ALA A 250 -11.87 -6.88 3.17
C ALA A 250 -13.33 -6.90 3.62
N GLN A 251 -13.98 -5.74 3.74
CA GLN A 251 -15.34 -5.65 4.27
C GLN A 251 -16.38 -5.39 3.19
N LEU A 252 -16.02 -4.72 2.09
CA LEU A 252 -16.96 -4.29 1.05
C LEU A 252 -16.69 -4.93 -0.31
N ILE A 253 -15.44 -5.06 -0.76
CA ILE A 253 -15.15 -5.52 -2.14
C ILE A 253 -15.09 -7.05 -2.21
N GLY A 254 -14.11 -7.68 -1.56
CA GLY A 254 -13.83 -9.11 -1.67
C GLY A 254 -15.03 -9.99 -1.35
N PRO A 255 -15.60 -9.92 -0.13
CA PRO A 255 -16.70 -10.78 0.27
C PRO A 255 -17.96 -10.57 -0.57
N LEU A 256 -18.30 -9.32 -0.90
CA LEU A 256 -19.50 -9.01 -1.69
C LEU A 256 -19.37 -9.49 -3.14
N GLN A 257 -18.20 -9.29 -3.77
CA GLN A 257 -17.95 -9.78 -5.12
C GLN A 257 -17.97 -11.32 -5.15
N ALA A 258 -17.34 -11.98 -4.17
CA ALA A 258 -17.36 -13.44 -4.06
C ALA A 258 -18.79 -13.98 -3.93
N GLU A 259 -19.60 -13.40 -3.04
CA GLU A 259 -21.02 -13.76 -2.87
C GLU A 259 -21.86 -13.48 -4.14
N LEU A 260 -21.62 -12.35 -4.83
CA LEU A 260 -22.27 -12.03 -6.10
C LEU A 260 -21.96 -13.09 -7.15
N ILE A 261 -20.70 -13.51 -7.26
CA ILE A 261 -20.24 -14.50 -8.23
C ILE A 261 -20.88 -15.87 -7.92
N LEU A 262 -20.83 -16.32 -6.67
CA LEU A 262 -21.29 -17.65 -6.25
C LEU A 262 -22.81 -17.81 -6.23
N ASN A 263 -23.55 -16.71 -6.10
CA ASN A 263 -25.02 -16.71 -6.03
C ASN A 263 -25.69 -16.05 -7.24
N ASN A 264 -25.02 -16.04 -8.40
CA ASN A 264 -25.56 -15.54 -9.68
C ASN A 264 -26.14 -14.11 -9.58
N GLY A 265 -25.46 -13.25 -8.83
CA GLY A 265 -25.81 -11.84 -8.65
C GLY A 265 -26.90 -11.56 -7.61
N ARG A 266 -27.35 -12.55 -6.84
CA ARG A 266 -28.34 -12.38 -5.76
C ARG A 266 -27.72 -12.71 -4.41
N ILE A 267 -27.69 -11.75 -3.49
CA ILE A 267 -27.17 -11.98 -2.13
C ILE A 267 -28.35 -11.93 -1.14
N PRO A 268 -28.59 -12.99 -0.35
CA PRO A 268 -29.64 -12.96 0.66
C PRO A 268 -29.27 -11.98 1.79
N LEU A 269 -30.28 -11.36 2.42
CA LEU A 269 -30.08 -10.46 3.57
C LEU A 269 -29.44 -11.18 4.78
N THR A 270 -29.55 -12.50 4.83
CA THR A 270 -28.90 -13.35 5.83
C THR A 270 -27.45 -13.69 5.52
N SER A 271 -26.91 -13.25 4.38
CA SER A 271 -25.50 -13.45 4.04
C SER A 271 -24.62 -12.70 5.03
N LEU A 272 -23.67 -13.42 5.63
CA LEU A 272 -22.73 -12.87 6.59
C LEU A 272 -21.90 -11.73 5.98
N ALA A 273 -21.51 -11.86 4.71
CA ALA A 273 -20.77 -10.83 3.98
C ALA A 273 -21.57 -9.54 3.85
N LEU A 274 -22.86 -9.65 3.51
CA LEU A 274 -23.74 -8.49 3.38
C LEU A 274 -24.02 -7.82 4.73
N GLN A 275 -24.24 -8.61 5.79
CA GLN A 275 -24.41 -8.09 7.14
C GLN A 275 -23.16 -7.37 7.65
N ASN A 276 -21.99 -7.97 7.44
CA ASN A 276 -20.72 -7.33 7.74
C ASN A 276 -20.58 -6.00 6.98
N ALA A 277 -20.80 -6.01 5.66
CA ALA A 277 -20.68 -4.80 4.85
C ALA A 277 -21.64 -3.66 5.27
N ILE A 278 -22.89 -3.98 5.66
CA ILE A 278 -23.83 -2.99 6.21
C ILE A 278 -23.30 -2.43 7.54
N ASN A 279 -22.83 -3.30 8.44
CA ASN A 279 -22.29 -2.89 9.73
C ASN A 279 -21.04 -2.01 9.58
N SER A 280 -20.21 -2.30 8.58
CA SER A 280 -19.01 -1.56 8.22
C SER A 280 -19.26 -0.13 7.74
N LEU A 281 -20.49 0.22 7.34
CA LEU A 281 -20.82 1.61 7.00
C LEU A 281 -20.65 2.57 8.18
N ILE A 282 -20.77 2.09 9.42
CA ILE A 282 -20.58 2.89 10.63
C ILE A 282 -19.14 3.41 10.75
N PRO A 283 -18.10 2.56 10.78
CA PRO A 283 -16.73 3.05 10.89
C PRO A 283 -16.32 3.88 9.67
N PHE A 284 -16.71 3.52 8.44
CA PHE A 284 -16.47 4.38 7.27
C PHE A 284 -17.13 5.76 7.45
N GLY A 285 -18.41 5.80 7.85
CA GLY A 285 -19.11 7.06 8.08
C GLY A 285 -18.46 7.94 9.15
N PHE A 286 -17.86 7.34 10.18
CA PHE A 286 -17.09 8.09 11.18
C PHE A 286 -15.77 8.62 10.63
N MET A 287 -15.12 7.89 9.73
CA MET A 287 -13.85 8.27 9.09
C MET A 287 -13.99 9.37 8.03
N GLN A 288 -15.22 9.66 7.59
CA GLN A 288 -15.49 10.68 6.59
C GLN A 288 -15.27 12.10 7.13
N THR A 289 -14.59 12.93 6.33
CA THR A 289 -14.29 14.34 6.58
C THR A 289 -15.31 15.29 5.95
N GLY A 290 -15.30 16.56 6.35
CA GLY A 290 -16.14 17.62 5.78
C GLY A 290 -15.83 17.89 4.31
N ILE A 291 -14.55 17.82 3.91
CA ILE A 291 -14.14 17.94 2.50
C ILE A 291 -14.62 16.76 1.63
N GLY A 292 -15.05 15.65 2.24
CA GLY A 292 -15.61 14.48 1.54
C GLY A 292 -14.71 13.24 1.56
N ALA A 293 -13.41 13.41 1.80
CA ALA A 293 -12.43 12.33 1.89
C ALA A 293 -12.63 11.44 3.12
N PHE A 294 -11.99 10.27 3.12
CA PHE A 294 -11.83 9.40 4.28
C PHE A 294 -10.39 9.44 4.76
N TYR A 295 -10.20 9.52 6.09
CA TYR A 295 -8.88 9.41 6.70
C TYR A 295 -8.24 8.05 6.43
N PHE A 296 -6.91 8.03 6.38
CA PHE A 296 -6.11 6.83 6.13
C PHE A 296 -6.31 5.73 7.19
N ALA A 297 -6.34 6.12 8.46
CA ALA A 297 -6.62 5.23 9.58
C ALA A 297 -7.22 6.00 10.78
N PRO A 298 -7.95 5.34 11.70
CA PRO A 298 -8.38 5.92 12.97
C PRO A 298 -7.21 6.55 13.73
N LEU A 299 -7.42 7.69 14.38
CA LEU A 299 -6.40 8.29 15.25
C LEU A 299 -6.10 7.35 16.44
N GLY A 300 -4.85 7.31 16.88
CA GLY A 300 -4.38 6.35 17.87
C GLY A 300 -4.04 4.98 17.27
N THR A 301 -4.19 4.84 15.95
CA THR A 301 -3.43 3.84 15.20
C THR A 301 -1.95 4.14 15.34
N GLU A 302 -1.23 3.23 15.97
CA GLU A 302 0.21 3.33 16.12
C GLU A 302 0.87 2.98 14.78
N GLY A 303 1.52 3.98 14.20
CA GLY A 303 2.54 3.75 13.19
C GLY A 303 3.81 3.29 13.87
N ILE A 304 4.54 2.37 13.25
CA ILE A 304 5.68 1.72 13.92
C ILE A 304 6.97 2.52 13.73
N GLN A 305 7.07 3.29 12.66
CA GLN A 305 8.27 4.10 12.36
C GLN A 305 8.03 5.61 12.46
N ILE A 306 6.83 6.08 12.14
CA ILE A 306 6.43 7.49 12.26
C ILE A 306 4.99 7.49 12.77
N PRO A 307 4.64 8.32 13.78
CA PRO A 307 3.24 8.54 14.12
C PRO A 307 2.48 8.88 12.85
N LEU A 308 1.42 8.13 12.55
CA LEU A 308 0.58 8.47 11.41
C LEU A 308 0.19 9.93 11.53
N GLN A 309 0.44 10.69 10.46
CA GLN A 309 0.18 12.11 10.50
C GLN A 309 -1.31 12.30 10.76
N GLN A 310 -1.65 13.05 11.81
CA GLN A 310 -3.04 13.34 12.10
C GLN A 310 -3.68 13.95 10.85
N GLY A 311 -4.84 13.43 10.45
CA GLY A 311 -5.56 13.94 9.29
C GLY A 311 -5.03 13.45 7.94
N GLU A 312 -4.11 12.49 7.92
CA GLU A 312 -3.60 11.90 6.67
C GLU A 312 -4.72 11.26 5.84
N ILE A 313 -4.68 11.52 4.53
CA ILE A 313 -5.59 11.00 3.52
C ILE A 313 -4.71 10.44 2.39
N LEU A 314 -4.90 9.15 2.09
CA LEU A 314 -4.37 8.52 0.88
C LEU A 314 -5.45 8.48 -0.19
N ILE A 315 -5.10 8.90 -1.40
CA ILE A 315 -6.06 8.97 -2.52
C ILE A 315 -6.39 7.56 -3.04
N GLU A 316 -5.44 6.63 -3.02
CA GLU A 316 -5.65 5.19 -3.26
C GLU A 316 -6.82 4.65 -2.43
N ASP A 317 -6.75 4.80 -1.10
CA ASP A 317 -7.76 4.29 -0.18
C ASP A 317 -9.16 4.85 -0.48
N ASN A 318 -9.23 6.10 -0.93
CA ASN A 318 -10.49 6.75 -1.26
C ASN A 318 -11.12 6.16 -2.54
N PHE A 319 -10.32 5.67 -3.50
CA PHE A 319 -10.84 4.89 -4.65
C PHE A 319 -11.31 3.49 -4.23
N GLU A 320 -10.63 2.85 -3.28
CA GLU A 320 -11.04 1.56 -2.72
C GLU A 320 -12.38 1.71 -1.96
N VAL A 321 -12.54 2.77 -1.16
CA VAL A 321 -13.81 3.11 -0.50
C VAL A 321 -14.91 3.39 -1.52
N LEU A 322 -14.64 4.17 -2.58
CA LEU A 322 -15.61 4.42 -3.65
C LEU A 322 -16.13 3.10 -4.24
N ALA A 323 -15.23 2.19 -4.59
CA ALA A 323 -15.57 0.87 -5.13
C ALA A 323 -16.41 0.03 -4.15
N GLY A 324 -16.00 -0.04 -2.88
CA GLY A 324 -16.77 -0.75 -1.86
C GLY A 324 -18.19 -0.21 -1.69
N LEU A 325 -18.33 1.12 -1.60
CA LEU A 325 -19.62 1.79 -1.43
C LEU A 325 -20.53 1.59 -2.65
N GLN A 326 -20.01 1.71 -3.88
CA GLN A 326 -20.83 1.51 -5.09
C GLN A 326 -21.29 0.07 -5.23
N ILE A 327 -20.43 -0.92 -4.93
CA ILE A 327 -20.76 -2.35 -4.99
C ILE A 327 -21.89 -2.64 -3.99
N LEU A 328 -21.71 -2.21 -2.73
CA LEU A 328 -22.72 -2.41 -1.69
C LEU A 328 -24.04 -1.72 -2.03
N LYS A 329 -24.01 -0.47 -2.51
CA LYS A 329 -25.22 0.26 -2.92
C LYS A 329 -25.98 -0.50 -4.02
N ALA A 330 -25.28 -0.96 -5.06
CA ALA A 330 -25.88 -1.70 -6.17
C ALA A 330 -26.48 -3.05 -5.71
N ILE A 331 -25.89 -3.70 -4.71
CA ILE A 331 -26.47 -4.89 -4.07
C ILE A 331 -27.75 -4.52 -3.31
N LEU A 332 -27.68 -3.54 -2.40
CA LEU A 332 -28.78 -3.14 -1.54
C LEU A 332 -30.01 -2.66 -2.31
N GLN A 333 -29.81 -1.96 -3.43
CA GLN A 333 -30.90 -1.54 -4.34
C GLN A 333 -31.67 -2.72 -4.95
N LYS A 334 -31.07 -3.92 -4.99
CA LYS A 334 -31.68 -5.16 -5.51
C LYS A 334 -32.09 -6.12 -4.40
N THR A 335 -31.80 -5.78 -3.15
CA THR A 335 -32.22 -6.54 -1.96
C THR A 335 -33.63 -6.12 -1.54
N ILE A 336 -34.33 -6.99 -0.79
CA ILE A 336 -35.61 -6.66 -0.16
C ILE A 336 -35.42 -5.40 0.69
N GLN A 337 -36.27 -4.40 0.46
CA GLN A 337 -36.18 -3.12 1.16
C GLN A 337 -36.73 -3.24 2.58
N THR A 338 -35.82 -3.38 3.54
CA THR A 338 -36.10 -3.23 4.97
C THR A 338 -35.71 -1.84 5.46
N VAL A 339 -35.98 -1.53 6.72
CA VAL A 339 -35.55 -0.27 7.34
C VAL A 339 -34.01 -0.18 7.33
N GLU A 340 -33.34 -1.27 7.68
CA GLU A 340 -31.89 -1.39 7.72
C GLU A 340 -31.27 -1.17 6.33
N VAL A 341 -31.83 -1.81 5.30
CA VAL A 341 -31.38 -1.65 3.90
C VAL A 341 -31.57 -0.20 3.43
N SER A 342 -32.70 0.40 3.74
CA SER A 342 -32.99 1.79 3.37
C SER A 342 -32.05 2.78 4.06
N GLN A 343 -31.75 2.55 5.35
CA GLN A 343 -30.78 3.33 6.12
C GLN A 343 -29.37 3.16 5.58
N ALA A 344 -28.96 1.94 5.25
CA ALA A 344 -27.66 1.67 4.64
C ALA A 344 -27.48 2.41 3.30
N ILE A 345 -28.49 2.36 2.41
CA ILE A 345 -28.49 3.13 1.16
C ILE A 345 -28.39 4.65 1.43
N ALA A 346 -29.12 5.16 2.42
CA ALA A 346 -29.06 6.57 2.79
C ALA A 346 -27.66 6.98 3.29
N SER A 347 -27.04 6.16 4.16
CA SER A 347 -25.66 6.38 4.63
C SER A 347 -24.65 6.37 3.49
N ILE A 348 -24.77 5.42 2.54
CA ILE A 348 -23.91 5.39 1.36
C ILE A 348 -24.11 6.64 0.50
N ASN A 349 -25.34 7.10 0.30
CA ASN A 349 -25.60 8.32 -0.47
C ASN A 349 -24.99 9.55 0.20
N ILE A 350 -25.03 9.67 1.53
CA ILE A 350 -24.35 10.75 2.26
C ILE A 350 -22.84 10.67 2.02
N MET A 351 -22.27 9.46 2.13
CA MET A 351 -20.84 9.26 1.91
C MET A 351 -20.40 9.61 0.48
N LEU A 352 -21.18 9.26 -0.54
CA LEU A 352 -20.83 9.52 -1.94
C LEU A 352 -21.12 10.97 -2.38
N TYR A 353 -22.28 11.52 -2.03
CA TYR A 353 -22.81 12.77 -2.62
C TYR A 353 -22.90 13.94 -1.63
N GLY A 354 -22.56 13.73 -0.37
CA GLY A 354 -22.62 14.76 0.65
C GLY A 354 -23.94 14.76 1.43
N GLY A 355 -23.97 15.51 2.53
CA GLY A 355 -25.08 15.55 3.46
C GLY A 355 -24.64 15.64 4.90
N ARG A 356 -25.55 15.36 5.84
CA ARG A 356 -25.23 15.34 7.27
C ARG A 356 -24.62 13.99 7.64
N THR A 357 -23.37 13.99 8.11
CA THR A 357 -22.65 12.77 8.50
C THR A 357 -23.21 12.19 9.80
N ILE A 358 -22.82 10.95 10.11
CA ILE A 358 -23.08 10.33 11.41
C ILE A 358 -22.42 11.10 12.58
N ASN A 359 -21.33 11.84 12.30
CA ASN A 359 -20.70 12.75 13.25
C ASN A 359 -21.48 14.08 13.44
N GLY A 360 -22.57 14.28 12.70
CA GLY A 360 -23.49 15.41 12.87
C GLY A 360 -23.15 16.68 12.10
N PHE A 361 -21.98 16.75 11.45
CA PHE A 361 -21.55 17.87 10.59
C PHE A 361 -21.91 17.62 9.11
N HIS A 362 -21.70 18.62 8.26
CA HIS A 362 -21.95 18.50 6.82
C HIS A 362 -20.69 18.08 6.06
N THR A 363 -20.81 17.11 5.15
CA THR A 363 -19.74 16.71 4.24
C THR A 363 -20.13 17.01 2.79
N LEU A 364 -19.14 17.36 1.97
CA LEU A 364 -19.29 17.53 0.52
C LEU A 364 -19.46 16.19 -0.22
N GLY A 365 -19.10 15.07 0.41
CA GLY A 365 -19.15 13.74 -0.19
C GLY A 365 -17.90 13.36 -0.97
N LEU A 366 -17.66 12.05 -1.09
CA LEU A 366 -16.46 11.47 -1.68
C LEU A 366 -16.25 11.88 -3.14
N LEU A 367 -17.31 11.90 -3.94
CA LEU A 367 -17.20 12.26 -5.36
C LEU A 367 -16.78 13.72 -5.51
N SER A 368 -17.28 14.61 -4.64
CA SER A 368 -16.85 16.02 -4.63
C SER A 368 -15.37 16.15 -4.28
N PHE A 369 -14.88 15.39 -3.30
CA PHE A 369 -13.46 15.37 -2.95
C PHE A 369 -12.59 14.87 -4.12
N LEU A 370 -12.96 13.75 -4.75
CA LEU A 370 -12.21 13.19 -5.87
C LEU A 370 -12.19 14.11 -7.09
N PHE A 371 -13.23 14.93 -7.27
CA PHE A 371 -13.29 15.92 -8.35
C PHE A 371 -12.49 17.20 -8.03
N ASN A 372 -12.64 17.74 -6.82
CA ASN A 372 -12.11 19.06 -6.47
C ASN A 372 -10.71 19.02 -5.83
N GLY A 373 -10.29 17.88 -5.29
CA GLY A 373 -9.14 17.79 -4.39
C GLY A 373 -8.05 16.80 -4.77
N SER A 374 -8.40 15.68 -5.42
CA SER A 374 -7.45 14.58 -5.61
C SER A 374 -6.67 14.64 -6.91
N PHE A 375 -7.12 15.41 -7.90
CA PHE A 375 -6.51 15.49 -9.23
C PHE A 375 -5.55 16.67 -9.34
N ASP A 376 -4.30 16.38 -9.73
CA ASP A 376 -3.29 17.37 -10.07
C ASP A 376 -3.46 17.78 -11.53
N VAL A 377 -4.05 18.94 -11.75
CA VAL A 377 -4.31 19.48 -13.09
C VAL A 377 -3.01 19.79 -13.84
N GLU A 378 -1.95 20.20 -13.14
CA GLU A 378 -0.68 20.56 -13.75
C GLU A 378 0.02 19.33 -14.31
N ASN A 379 0.13 18.28 -13.50
CA ASN A 379 0.77 17.02 -13.90
C ASN A 379 -0.18 16.10 -14.68
N GLY A 380 -1.49 16.32 -14.61
CA GLY A 380 -2.51 15.53 -15.30
C GLY A 380 -2.66 14.11 -14.75
N ILE A 381 -2.53 13.96 -13.44
CA ILE A 381 -2.60 12.68 -12.71
C ILE A 381 -3.28 12.88 -11.35
N PHE A 382 -3.63 11.80 -10.68
CA PHE A 382 -4.07 11.85 -9.28
C PHE A 382 -2.88 11.94 -8.33
N LEU A 383 -3.03 12.79 -7.31
CA LEU A 383 -2.11 12.93 -6.19
C LEU A 383 -2.08 11.64 -5.35
N THR A 384 -0.98 11.33 -4.70
CA THR A 384 -0.89 10.15 -3.80
C THR A 384 -1.57 10.39 -2.46
N ARG A 385 -1.34 11.57 -1.85
CA ARG A 385 -1.73 11.86 -0.46
C ARG A 385 -1.90 13.35 -0.17
N GLY A 386 -2.42 13.65 1.02
CA GLY A 386 -2.45 14.98 1.61
C GLY A 386 -3.01 14.92 3.03
N ILE A 387 -3.33 16.08 3.61
CA ILE A 387 -3.85 16.17 4.97
C ILE A 387 -5.11 17.05 5.06
N ALA A 388 -5.98 16.71 6.02
CA ALA A 388 -7.06 17.56 6.50
C ALA A 388 -7.17 17.39 8.02
N LEU A 389 -6.93 18.45 8.80
CA LEU A 389 -6.80 18.34 10.25
C LEU A 389 -8.13 18.45 10.99
N THR A 390 -9.08 19.18 10.40
CA THR A 390 -10.36 19.56 10.99
C THR A 390 -11.47 18.70 10.38
N PRO A 391 -11.98 17.68 11.10
CA PRO A 391 -12.93 16.72 10.51
C PRO A 391 -14.20 17.35 9.92
N SER A 392 -14.67 18.48 10.46
CA SER A 392 -15.91 19.13 10.00
C SER A 392 -15.70 20.21 8.94
N ALA A 393 -14.46 20.59 8.63
CA ALA A 393 -14.19 21.66 7.68
C ALA A 393 -14.38 21.17 6.23
N VAL A 394 -14.92 22.03 5.38
CA VAL A 394 -15.18 21.75 3.96
C VAL A 394 -14.11 22.37 3.05
N ASN A 395 -13.10 22.99 3.64
CA ASN A 395 -12.05 23.78 2.97
C ASN A 395 -10.69 23.67 3.70
N ASP A 396 -10.34 22.46 4.13
CA ASP A 396 -9.14 22.17 4.93
C ASP A 396 -8.20 21.19 4.22
N TRP A 397 -8.34 21.06 2.90
CA TRP A 397 -7.52 20.14 2.12
C TRP A 397 -6.15 20.74 1.85
N GLN A 398 -5.10 20.01 2.24
CA GLN A 398 -3.72 20.35 1.95
C GLN A 398 -3.10 19.19 1.15
N PRO A 399 -3.17 19.23 -0.19
CA PRO A 399 -2.57 18.18 -1.01
C PRO A 399 -1.06 18.16 -0.82
N ASN A 400 -0.48 16.96 -0.83
CA ASN A 400 0.98 16.84 -0.90
C ASN A 400 1.41 16.95 -2.37
N THR A 401 1.86 18.15 -2.75
CA THR A 401 2.31 18.49 -4.10
C THR A 401 3.84 18.45 -4.22
N THR A 402 4.56 17.85 -3.26
CA THR A 402 6.03 17.71 -3.38
C THR A 402 6.37 17.13 -4.75
N SER A 403 7.28 17.78 -5.47
CA SER A 403 7.42 17.60 -6.92
C SER A 403 7.44 16.11 -7.29
N PHE A 404 6.66 15.80 -8.31
CA PHE A 404 6.42 14.49 -8.91
C PHE A 404 7.65 13.55 -9.05
N ARG A 405 8.87 14.08 -9.03
CA ARG A 405 10.14 13.34 -9.18
C ARG A 405 10.92 13.13 -7.88
N ALA A 406 10.59 13.84 -6.81
CA ALA A 406 11.31 13.80 -5.53
C ALA A 406 10.57 13.01 -4.44
N SER A 407 9.28 12.70 -4.65
CA SER A 407 8.46 11.93 -3.72
C SER A 407 7.93 10.66 -4.39
N PHE A 408 7.77 9.59 -3.62
CA PHE A 408 7.19 8.33 -4.08
C PHE A 408 5.73 8.56 -4.52
N ALA A 409 5.51 8.78 -5.81
CA ALA A 409 4.18 8.85 -6.39
C ALA A 409 3.72 7.44 -6.76
N ALA A 410 2.67 6.94 -6.12
CA ALA A 410 2.24 5.56 -6.27
C ALA A 410 1.59 5.33 -7.64
N VAL A 411 2.11 4.35 -8.40
CA VAL A 411 1.52 3.89 -9.67
C VAL A 411 0.05 3.52 -9.47
N SER A 412 -0.19 2.84 -8.37
CA SER A 412 -1.44 2.18 -8.11
C SER A 412 -2.59 3.16 -7.86
N THR A 413 -2.35 4.34 -7.26
CA THR A 413 -3.36 5.41 -7.12
C THR A 413 -4.05 5.73 -8.43
N ASN A 414 -3.28 5.85 -9.52
CA ASN A 414 -3.80 6.19 -10.83
C ASN A 414 -4.47 5.00 -11.52
N LEU A 415 -3.96 3.78 -11.32
CA LEU A 415 -4.60 2.56 -11.83
C LEU A 415 -5.97 2.32 -11.16
N TRP A 416 -6.07 2.49 -9.84
CA TRP A 416 -7.34 2.38 -9.13
C TRP A 416 -8.30 3.50 -9.49
N ALA A 417 -7.82 4.72 -9.78
CA ALA A 417 -8.68 5.77 -10.30
C ALA A 417 -9.39 5.32 -11.58
N ILE A 418 -8.63 4.79 -12.56
CA ILE A 418 -9.17 4.27 -13.82
C ILE A 418 -10.12 3.11 -13.56
N SER A 419 -9.76 2.16 -12.70
CA SER A 419 -10.59 0.99 -12.41
C SER A 419 -11.86 1.33 -11.61
N ALA A 420 -11.83 2.30 -10.70
CA ALA A 420 -12.94 2.63 -9.78
C ALA A 420 -13.88 3.71 -10.31
N LEU A 421 -13.36 4.81 -10.87
CA LEU A 421 -14.20 5.84 -11.51
C LEU A 421 -14.64 5.40 -12.92
N GLY A 422 -13.77 4.70 -13.64
CA GLY A 422 -13.92 4.41 -15.05
C GLY A 422 -13.39 5.53 -15.94
N PRO A 423 -12.89 5.21 -17.15
CA PRO A 423 -12.41 6.20 -18.12
C PRO A 423 -13.44 7.27 -18.47
N GLU A 424 -14.72 6.89 -18.61
CA GLU A 424 -15.81 7.81 -18.93
C GLU A 424 -15.96 8.93 -17.91
N THR A 425 -15.97 8.58 -16.61
CA THR A 425 -16.10 9.56 -15.53
C THR A 425 -14.89 10.49 -15.49
N ILE A 426 -13.68 9.95 -15.62
CA ILE A 426 -12.44 10.75 -15.62
C ILE A 426 -12.46 11.76 -16.77
N ASP A 427 -12.80 11.32 -17.98
CA ASP A 427 -12.86 12.19 -19.16
C ASP A 427 -13.98 13.23 -19.04
N ASN A 428 -15.14 12.86 -18.51
CA ASN A 428 -16.24 13.79 -18.27
C ASN A 428 -15.89 14.86 -17.23
N TRP A 429 -15.10 14.50 -16.21
CA TRP A 429 -14.72 15.40 -15.13
C TRP A 429 -13.59 16.35 -15.54
N PHE A 430 -12.54 15.82 -16.16
CA PHE A 430 -11.28 16.54 -16.34
C PHE A 430 -10.97 16.88 -17.81
N GLY A 431 -11.81 16.42 -18.73
CA GLY A 431 -11.69 16.67 -20.17
C GLY A 431 -11.39 15.40 -20.95
N THR A 432 -11.89 15.34 -22.19
CA THR A 432 -11.70 14.20 -23.09
C THR A 432 -10.24 13.83 -23.26
N GLY A 433 -9.92 12.54 -23.15
CA GLY A 433 -8.56 11.99 -23.24
C GLY A 433 -7.74 12.08 -21.94
N THR A 434 -8.31 12.54 -20.84
CA THR A 434 -7.59 12.62 -19.56
C THR A 434 -7.25 11.22 -19.04
N ALA A 435 -8.16 10.25 -19.13
CA ALA A 435 -7.90 8.88 -18.70
C ALA A 435 -6.74 8.25 -19.51
N LEU A 436 -6.68 8.53 -20.82
CA LEU A 436 -5.55 8.14 -21.67
C LEU A 436 -4.24 8.81 -21.23
N LYS A 437 -4.25 10.12 -20.95
CA LYS A 437 -3.06 10.84 -20.49
C LYS A 437 -2.53 10.27 -19.16
N ILE A 438 -3.42 9.93 -18.24
CA ILE A 438 -3.04 9.25 -16.98
C ILE A 438 -2.32 7.94 -17.28
N TRP A 439 -2.91 7.09 -18.14
CA TRP A 439 -2.25 5.84 -18.56
C TRP A 439 -0.86 6.09 -19.14
N GLN A 440 -0.73 7.04 -20.08
CA GLN A 440 0.55 7.34 -20.73
C GLN A 440 1.61 7.79 -19.70
N THR A 441 1.24 8.61 -18.72
CA THR A 441 2.15 9.02 -17.64
C THR A 441 2.56 7.83 -16.77
N VAL A 442 1.59 6.99 -16.36
CA VAL A 442 1.86 5.79 -15.56
C VAL A 442 2.75 4.80 -16.30
N ARG A 443 2.46 4.54 -17.57
CA ARG A 443 3.24 3.69 -18.47
C ARG A 443 4.68 4.19 -18.59
N ASN A 444 4.87 5.46 -18.92
CA ASN A 444 6.19 6.00 -19.25
C ASN A 444 7.09 6.10 -18.01
N ASN A 445 6.51 6.38 -16.84
CA ASN A 445 7.27 6.64 -15.62
C ASN A 445 7.30 5.45 -14.65
N GLY A 446 6.16 4.76 -14.50
CA GLY A 446 6.02 3.57 -13.67
C GLY A 446 6.24 2.25 -14.39
N GLY A 447 6.43 2.24 -15.71
CA GLY A 447 6.69 1.04 -16.49
C GLY A 447 7.97 0.30 -16.12
N PHE A 448 7.97 -1.01 -16.26
CA PHE A 448 9.16 -1.84 -16.29
C PHE A 448 9.37 -2.26 -17.75
N PHE A 449 10.43 -1.76 -18.38
CA PHE A 449 10.74 -2.03 -19.78
C PHE A 449 11.93 -2.96 -19.90
N ASN A 450 11.83 -3.96 -20.77
CA ASN A 450 12.97 -4.78 -21.18
C ASN A 450 13.05 -4.79 -22.71
N ASN A 451 14.22 -4.47 -23.27
CA ASN A 451 14.41 -4.31 -24.72
C ASN A 451 13.37 -3.40 -25.39
N ALA A 452 12.99 -2.31 -24.73
CA ALA A 452 11.95 -1.35 -25.14
C ALA A 452 10.50 -1.89 -25.19
N GLU A 453 10.27 -3.13 -24.76
CA GLU A 453 8.93 -3.69 -24.57
C GLU A 453 8.44 -3.44 -23.14
N LEU A 454 7.17 -3.06 -23.00
CA LEU A 454 6.55 -2.87 -21.69
C LEU A 454 6.24 -4.25 -21.08
N TRP A 455 7.04 -4.68 -20.12
CA TRP A 455 6.88 -5.97 -19.46
C TRP A 455 5.90 -5.92 -18.30
N GLY A 456 5.92 -4.82 -17.54
CA GLY A 456 5.08 -4.64 -16.36
C GLY A 456 5.13 -3.23 -15.80
N LEU A 457 4.68 -3.08 -14.57
CA LEU A 457 4.65 -1.82 -13.83
C LEU A 457 5.32 -2.02 -12.46
N GLY A 458 5.98 -0.98 -11.94
CA GLY A 458 6.57 -0.94 -10.60
C GLY A 458 5.61 -0.37 -9.54
N PHE A 459 6.12 -0.09 -8.35
CA PHE A 459 5.33 0.47 -7.25
C PHE A 459 5.16 1.99 -7.35
N SER A 460 6.16 2.68 -7.90
CA SER A 460 6.20 4.15 -7.98
C SER A 460 6.41 4.64 -9.41
N LEU A 461 6.15 5.92 -9.62
CA LEU A 461 6.40 6.60 -10.90
C LEU A 461 7.89 6.93 -11.10
N ASN A 462 8.80 6.50 -10.22
CA ASN A 462 10.25 6.54 -10.43
C ASN A 462 10.81 5.23 -11.03
N ASN A 463 9.94 4.28 -11.40
CA ASN A 463 10.39 2.96 -11.84
C ASN A 463 11.21 2.96 -13.13
N ASN A 464 10.93 3.90 -14.04
CA ASN A 464 11.57 4.03 -15.36
C ASN A 464 12.24 5.39 -15.59
N VAL A 465 12.34 6.23 -14.56
CA VAL A 465 12.83 7.61 -14.68
C VAL A 465 13.80 7.95 -13.56
N GLY A 466 14.59 9.01 -13.76
CA GLY A 466 15.63 9.44 -12.83
C GLY A 466 17.00 8.85 -13.16
N ALA A 467 18.01 9.25 -12.37
CA ALA A 467 19.39 8.79 -12.57
C ALA A 467 19.59 7.32 -12.19
N GLN A 468 18.72 6.79 -11.33
CA GLN A 468 18.72 5.41 -10.83
C GLN A 468 17.27 4.90 -10.82
N PRO A 469 16.73 4.44 -11.97
CA PRO A 469 15.36 3.93 -12.04
C PRO A 469 15.21 2.68 -11.16
N GLU A 470 14.09 2.58 -10.44
CA GLU A 470 13.86 1.47 -9.49
C GLU A 470 13.93 0.10 -10.18
N SER A 471 13.49 0.03 -11.44
CA SER A 471 13.59 -1.15 -12.31
C SER A 471 13.05 -2.42 -11.62
N VAL A 472 11.85 -2.31 -11.05
CA VAL A 472 11.12 -3.42 -10.41
C VAL A 472 9.80 -3.66 -11.14
N MET A 473 9.48 -4.93 -11.34
CA MET A 473 8.18 -5.36 -11.86
C MET A 473 7.36 -5.90 -10.69
N ALA A 474 6.25 -5.23 -10.37
CA ALA A 474 5.35 -5.59 -9.29
C ALA A 474 4.08 -6.26 -9.84
N ALA A 475 3.74 -7.44 -9.33
CA ALA A 475 2.69 -8.25 -9.93
C ALA A 475 1.29 -7.63 -9.79
N ALA A 476 0.96 -7.07 -8.62
CA ALA A 476 -0.36 -6.46 -8.40
C ALA A 476 -0.56 -5.21 -9.27
N GLN A 477 0.46 -4.36 -9.40
CA GLN A 477 0.44 -3.16 -10.23
C GLN A 477 0.38 -3.52 -11.72
N THR A 478 1.15 -4.53 -12.15
CA THR A 478 1.10 -5.04 -13.52
C THR A 478 -0.29 -5.59 -13.86
N ALA A 479 -0.88 -6.37 -12.96
CA ALA A 479 -2.22 -6.90 -13.18
C ALA A 479 -3.31 -5.82 -13.17
N ALA A 480 -3.20 -4.84 -12.27
CA ALA A 480 -4.10 -3.69 -12.24
C ALA A 480 -4.00 -2.86 -13.53
N ALA A 481 -2.80 -2.74 -14.11
CA ALA A 481 -2.59 -2.07 -15.39
C ALA A 481 -3.29 -2.80 -16.54
N ILE A 482 -3.20 -4.13 -16.61
CA ILE A 482 -3.96 -4.94 -17.58
C ILE A 482 -5.46 -4.68 -17.43
N ASN A 483 -5.96 -4.60 -16.19
CA ASN A 483 -7.38 -4.29 -15.93
C ASN A 483 -7.76 -2.89 -16.41
N ALA A 484 -6.98 -1.87 -16.05
CA ALA A 484 -7.18 -0.48 -16.44
C ALA A 484 -7.13 -0.28 -17.97
N LEU A 485 -6.17 -0.91 -18.65
CA LEU A 485 -6.06 -0.90 -20.12
C LEU A 485 -7.30 -1.47 -20.78
N ARG A 486 -7.83 -2.60 -20.28
CA ARG A 486 -9.05 -3.18 -20.83
C ARG A 486 -10.25 -2.25 -20.65
N SER A 487 -10.36 -1.57 -19.50
CA SER A 487 -11.37 -0.52 -19.31
C SER A 487 -11.19 0.65 -20.29
N LEU A 488 -9.97 1.12 -20.53
CA LEU A 488 -9.67 2.19 -21.49
C LEU A 488 -10.01 1.79 -22.92
N ILE A 489 -9.60 0.59 -23.34
CA ILE A 489 -9.89 0.05 -24.67
C ILE A 489 -11.40 -0.11 -24.87
N ASP A 490 -12.11 -0.70 -23.89
CA ASP A 490 -13.57 -0.86 -23.97
C ASP A 490 -14.29 0.48 -24.16
N PHE A 491 -13.86 1.52 -23.43
CA PHE A 491 -14.42 2.87 -23.53
C PHE A 491 -14.09 3.56 -24.86
N TYR A 492 -12.82 3.58 -25.27
CA TYR A 492 -12.38 4.36 -26.44
C TYR A 492 -12.56 3.66 -27.78
N ARG A 493 -12.87 2.35 -27.83
CA ARG A 493 -12.97 1.55 -29.07
C ARG A 493 -13.88 2.14 -30.15
N ASN A 494 -14.91 2.90 -29.75
CA ASN A 494 -15.86 3.53 -30.68
C ASN A 494 -15.75 5.07 -30.69
N SER A 495 -14.63 5.62 -30.23
CA SER A 495 -14.35 7.05 -30.20
C SER A 495 -13.35 7.46 -31.29
N ASP A 496 -13.09 8.76 -31.43
CA ASP A 496 -12.05 9.29 -32.34
C ASP A 496 -10.61 9.07 -31.80
N ILE A 497 -10.46 8.57 -30.57
CA ILE A 497 -9.16 8.26 -29.96
C ILE A 497 -8.66 6.91 -30.46
N ASN A 498 -7.45 6.90 -31.03
CA ASN A 498 -6.80 5.69 -31.48
C ASN A 498 -6.37 4.81 -30.30
N VAL A 499 -6.98 3.62 -30.18
CA VAL A 499 -6.70 2.66 -29.11
C VAL A 499 -5.53 1.71 -29.40
N ARG A 500 -4.90 1.79 -30.58
CA ARG A 500 -3.86 0.84 -30.98
C ARG A 500 -2.70 0.75 -30.00
N ASP A 501 -2.22 1.89 -29.50
CA ASP A 501 -1.13 1.91 -28.51
C ASP A 501 -1.55 1.22 -27.19
N LEU A 502 -2.82 1.36 -26.80
CA LEU A 502 -3.37 0.66 -25.63
C LEU A 502 -3.46 -0.85 -25.86
N GLU A 503 -3.87 -1.27 -27.06
CA GLU A 503 -3.94 -2.68 -27.45
C GLU A 503 -2.55 -3.32 -27.52
N ASP A 504 -1.56 -2.59 -28.06
CA ASP A 504 -0.16 -3.02 -28.11
C ASP A 504 0.44 -3.12 -26.69
N ASP A 505 0.19 -2.13 -25.82
CA ASP A 505 0.59 -2.17 -24.42
C ASP A 505 -0.08 -3.35 -23.68
N LEU A 506 -1.39 -3.58 -23.90
CA LEU A 506 -2.12 -4.69 -23.27
C LEU A 506 -1.53 -6.03 -23.69
N ALA A 507 -1.29 -6.23 -24.99
CA ALA A 507 -0.71 -7.45 -25.52
C ALA A 507 0.71 -7.67 -24.96
N SER A 508 1.52 -6.61 -24.87
CA SER A 508 2.87 -6.66 -24.30
C SER A 508 2.85 -7.07 -22.83
N LEU A 509 1.97 -6.46 -22.02
CA LEU A 509 1.83 -6.82 -20.61
C LEU A 509 1.34 -8.26 -20.42
N GLU A 510 0.32 -8.69 -21.15
CA GLU A 510 -0.23 -10.05 -21.03
C GLU A 510 0.81 -11.12 -21.41
N LEU A 511 1.61 -10.87 -22.45
CA LEU A 511 2.67 -11.76 -22.88
C LEU A 511 3.79 -11.84 -21.82
N ASN A 512 4.26 -10.69 -21.37
CA ASN A 512 5.46 -10.57 -20.56
C ASN A 512 5.21 -10.76 -19.05
N PHE A 513 3.96 -10.68 -18.58
CA PHE A 513 3.64 -10.97 -17.17
C PHE A 513 4.11 -12.38 -16.77
N SER A 514 4.06 -13.33 -17.70
CA SER A 514 4.53 -14.70 -17.47
C SER A 514 6.01 -14.82 -17.07
N HIS A 515 6.83 -13.78 -17.28
CA HIS A 515 8.21 -13.73 -16.76
C HIS A 515 8.26 -13.69 -15.22
N LEU A 516 7.23 -13.16 -14.55
CA LEU A 516 7.10 -13.26 -13.09
C LEU A 516 6.57 -14.63 -12.61
N ARG A 517 6.28 -15.57 -13.51
CA ARG A 517 5.87 -16.92 -13.12
C ARG A 517 7.07 -17.67 -12.55
N ASN A 518 6.88 -18.29 -11.39
CA ASN A 518 7.95 -18.86 -10.59
C ASN A 518 8.83 -19.87 -11.37
N ASP A 519 8.24 -20.69 -12.23
CA ASP A 519 8.96 -21.63 -13.09
C ASP A 519 9.71 -21.00 -14.28
N ARG A 520 9.44 -19.74 -14.61
CA ARG A 520 10.08 -18.98 -15.72
C ARG A 520 11.01 -17.88 -15.23
N TYR A 521 10.91 -17.52 -13.96
CA TYR A 521 11.53 -16.33 -13.41
C TYR A 521 13.05 -16.32 -13.58
N LEU A 522 13.72 -17.44 -13.28
CA LEU A 522 15.19 -17.54 -13.41
C LEU A 522 15.66 -17.39 -14.86
N ASP A 523 14.88 -17.86 -15.83
CA ASP A 523 15.21 -17.72 -17.26
C ASP A 523 14.89 -16.31 -17.80
N SER A 524 14.16 -15.49 -17.04
CA SER A 524 13.69 -14.18 -17.46
C SER A 524 14.74 -13.07 -17.29
N ASN A 525 15.82 -13.35 -16.56
CA ASN A 525 16.98 -12.45 -16.39
C ASN A 525 16.60 -11.02 -15.96
N PHE A 526 15.76 -10.88 -14.94
CA PHE A 526 15.47 -9.57 -14.36
C PHE A 526 16.75 -8.89 -13.84
N VAL A 527 16.80 -7.57 -13.93
CA VAL A 527 17.86 -6.76 -13.30
C VAL A 527 17.79 -6.96 -11.79
N ASP A 528 18.93 -7.24 -11.17
CA ASP A 528 19.06 -7.58 -9.74
C ASP A 528 18.14 -8.75 -9.31
N ALA A 529 17.91 -9.70 -10.22
CA ALA A 529 17.14 -10.89 -9.93
C ALA A 529 17.76 -11.69 -8.77
N THR A 530 16.89 -12.24 -7.94
CA THR A 530 17.19 -13.32 -6.99
C THR A 530 18.01 -14.45 -7.64
N PRO A 531 19.24 -14.72 -7.17
CA PRO A 531 20.07 -15.80 -7.69
C PRO A 531 19.41 -17.18 -7.56
N SER A 532 19.75 -18.08 -8.49
CA SER A 532 19.12 -19.39 -8.65
C SER A 532 19.20 -20.30 -7.41
N GLU A 533 20.32 -20.23 -6.70
CA GLU A 533 20.65 -20.98 -5.51
C GLU A 533 19.82 -20.59 -4.28
N PHE A 534 19.19 -19.42 -4.32
CA PHE A 534 18.40 -18.87 -3.23
C PHE A 534 16.92 -18.66 -3.64
N PHE A 535 16.60 -18.97 -4.89
CA PHE A 535 15.23 -18.92 -5.39
C PHE A 535 14.49 -20.22 -5.12
N ILE A 536 13.36 -20.12 -4.41
CA ILE A 536 12.50 -21.28 -4.18
C ILE A 536 11.62 -21.52 -5.40
N THR A 537 11.90 -22.61 -6.10
CA THR A 537 11.01 -23.12 -7.14
C THR A 537 9.82 -23.83 -6.50
N VAL A 538 8.63 -23.35 -6.79
CA VAL A 538 7.35 -23.94 -6.39
C VAL A 538 7.25 -25.34 -7.01
N PRO A 539 7.13 -26.40 -6.18
CA PRO A 539 7.02 -27.75 -6.71
C PRO A 539 5.79 -27.88 -7.63
N PRO A 540 5.90 -28.53 -8.82
CA PRO A 540 4.76 -28.66 -9.73
C PRO A 540 3.52 -29.30 -9.10
N ALA A 541 3.72 -30.16 -8.08
CA ALA A 541 2.64 -30.82 -7.35
C ALA A 541 1.73 -29.85 -6.57
N ILE A 542 2.20 -28.65 -6.23
CA ILE A 542 1.38 -27.64 -5.54
C ILE A 542 0.76 -26.62 -6.50
N GLY A 543 1.07 -26.67 -7.80
CA GLY A 543 0.59 -25.72 -8.80
C GLY A 543 1.68 -24.78 -9.29
N GLN A 544 1.26 -23.64 -9.85
CA GLN A 544 2.15 -22.58 -10.33
C GLN A 544 1.80 -21.27 -9.64
N ALA A 545 2.79 -20.39 -9.52
CA ALA A 545 2.59 -19.09 -8.88
C ALA A 545 3.32 -17.98 -9.62
N TYR A 546 2.75 -16.79 -9.58
CA TYR A 546 3.43 -15.54 -9.88
C TYR A 546 4.09 -15.01 -8.62
N LEU A 547 5.27 -14.45 -8.78
CA LEU A 547 6.00 -13.79 -7.71
C LEU A 547 5.36 -12.45 -7.35
N TYR A 548 5.56 -12.00 -6.12
CA TYR A 548 5.07 -10.69 -5.68
C TYR A 548 5.75 -9.54 -6.43
N ALA A 549 7.08 -9.62 -6.61
CA ALA A 549 7.87 -8.70 -7.41
C ALA A 549 9.07 -9.40 -8.08
N SER A 550 9.72 -8.71 -9.03
CA SER A 550 10.90 -9.21 -9.74
C SER A 550 12.20 -9.16 -8.93
N LYS A 551 12.26 -8.37 -7.87
CA LYS A 551 13.43 -8.25 -6.98
C LYS A 551 13.02 -7.76 -5.61
N ARG A 552 13.95 -7.81 -4.66
CA ARG A 552 13.78 -7.13 -3.38
C ARG A 552 13.72 -5.62 -3.60
N PHE A 553 12.72 -4.95 -3.04
CA PHE A 553 12.56 -3.51 -3.21
C PHE A 553 11.87 -2.87 -2.00
N PRO A 554 12.42 -1.81 -1.40
CA PRO A 554 11.78 -1.11 -0.28
C PRO A 554 10.54 -0.37 -0.77
N ILE A 555 9.38 -0.71 -0.21
CA ILE A 555 8.15 0.04 -0.42
C ILE A 555 7.90 0.97 0.77
N PRO A 556 7.26 2.13 0.58
CA PRO A 556 6.73 2.90 1.70
C PRO A 556 5.83 2.00 2.57
N PHE A 557 5.68 2.34 3.86
CA PHE A 557 4.99 1.51 4.87
C PHE A 557 5.81 0.34 5.44
N ASP A 558 7.13 0.54 5.60
CA ASP A 558 7.95 -0.28 6.49
C ASP A 558 8.11 -1.76 6.02
N TRP A 559 7.92 -2.01 4.72
CA TRP A 559 7.89 -3.34 4.09
C TRP A 559 8.82 -3.41 2.87
N ASN A 560 9.27 -4.62 2.52
CA ASN A 560 9.95 -4.85 1.24
C ASN A 560 9.11 -5.75 0.34
N ALA A 561 9.04 -5.41 -0.94
CA ALA A 561 8.66 -6.36 -1.95
C ALA A 561 9.76 -7.42 -2.10
N ASN A 562 9.40 -8.67 -2.40
CA ASN A 562 10.33 -9.79 -2.53
C ASN A 562 9.90 -10.77 -3.64
N THR A 563 10.83 -11.61 -4.08
CA THR A 563 10.62 -12.61 -5.16
C THR A 563 9.98 -13.89 -4.64
N ILE A 564 8.85 -13.74 -3.96
CA ILE A 564 8.14 -14.82 -3.29
C ILE A 564 6.82 -15.12 -3.99
N ALA A 565 6.47 -16.40 -4.09
CA ALA A 565 5.21 -16.85 -4.68
C ALA A 565 4.02 -16.21 -3.94
N SER A 566 3.13 -15.55 -4.68
CA SER A 566 2.12 -14.65 -4.11
C SER A 566 0.69 -15.10 -4.44
N ILE A 567 -0.12 -15.28 -3.39
CA ILE A 567 -1.56 -15.51 -3.53
C ILE A 567 -2.22 -14.32 -4.23
N ASN A 568 -1.84 -13.10 -3.85
CA ASN A 568 -2.39 -11.88 -4.44
C ASN A 568 -2.07 -11.79 -5.94
N ALA A 569 -0.83 -12.05 -6.34
CA ALA A 569 -0.44 -12.06 -7.75
C ALA A 569 -1.26 -13.08 -8.54
N ASN A 570 -1.39 -14.31 -8.04
CA ASN A 570 -2.23 -15.35 -8.66
C ASN A 570 -3.70 -14.94 -8.74
N ALA A 571 -4.25 -14.36 -7.67
CA ALA A 571 -5.63 -13.93 -7.62
C ALA A 571 -5.93 -12.87 -8.70
N TRP A 572 -5.02 -11.91 -8.85
CA TRP A 572 -5.08 -10.92 -9.91
C TRP A 572 -5.02 -11.49 -11.32
N VAL A 573 -4.11 -12.43 -11.57
CA VAL A 573 -4.04 -13.11 -12.88
C VAL A 573 -5.32 -13.89 -13.17
N ILE A 574 -5.91 -14.54 -12.17
CA ILE A 574 -7.20 -15.23 -12.30
C ILE A 574 -8.32 -14.22 -12.60
N MET A 575 -8.38 -13.09 -11.90
CA MET A 575 -9.37 -12.02 -12.17
C MET A 575 -9.23 -11.48 -13.61
N ASN A 576 -8.00 -11.22 -14.05
CA ASN A 576 -7.73 -10.78 -15.41
C ASN A 576 -8.09 -11.86 -16.45
N ASN A 577 -7.84 -13.14 -16.21
CA ASN A 577 -8.27 -14.18 -17.16
C ASN A 577 -9.79 -14.14 -17.44
N PHE A 578 -10.59 -13.72 -16.46
CA PHE A 578 -12.04 -13.62 -16.60
C PHE A 578 -12.54 -12.19 -16.88
N ASN A 579 -11.66 -11.27 -17.30
CA ASN A 579 -11.99 -9.85 -17.56
C ASN A 579 -12.73 -9.18 -16.38
N PHE A 580 -12.34 -9.53 -15.15
CA PHE A 580 -13.04 -9.10 -13.95
C PHE A 580 -12.35 -7.87 -13.35
N ASN A 581 -13.01 -6.71 -13.38
CA ASN A 581 -12.59 -5.51 -12.64
C ASN A 581 -13.15 -5.54 -11.21
N PRO A 582 -12.33 -5.82 -10.18
CA PRO A 582 -12.85 -5.97 -8.82
C PRO A 582 -13.47 -4.68 -8.25
N PHE A 583 -13.13 -3.52 -8.80
CA PHE A 583 -13.65 -2.24 -8.33
C PHE A 583 -15.08 -1.99 -8.76
N GLN A 584 -15.56 -2.61 -9.84
CA GLN A 584 -16.89 -2.35 -10.41
C GLN A 584 -17.90 -3.42 -10.01
N TYR A 585 -19.16 -3.03 -9.85
CA TYR A 585 -20.24 -3.96 -9.51
C TYR A 585 -20.34 -5.11 -10.54
N ARG A 586 -20.20 -6.35 -10.04
CA ARG A 586 -20.15 -7.60 -10.83
C ARG A 586 -18.94 -7.74 -11.77
N GLY A 587 -17.88 -6.97 -11.57
CA GLY A 587 -16.65 -7.14 -12.33
C GLY A 587 -16.62 -6.47 -13.70
N LYS A 588 -17.59 -5.60 -14.03
CA LYS A 588 -17.66 -4.98 -15.37
C LYS A 588 -16.46 -4.05 -15.62
N LEU A 589 -16.02 -3.94 -16.88
CA LEU A 589 -14.93 -3.01 -17.24
C LEU A 589 -15.39 -1.56 -17.27
N ALA A 590 -16.61 -1.30 -17.71
CA ALA A 590 -17.21 0.02 -17.73
C ALA A 590 -17.43 0.56 -16.31
N GLY A 591 -17.12 1.85 -16.11
CA GLY A 591 -17.35 2.55 -14.86
C GLY A 591 -18.83 2.73 -14.52
N GLU A 592 -19.08 3.33 -13.37
CA GLU A 592 -20.37 3.96 -13.09
C GLU A 592 -20.38 5.36 -13.68
N ASN A 593 -21.53 5.80 -14.20
CA ASN A 593 -21.69 7.15 -14.73
C ASN A 593 -21.98 8.12 -13.57
N TYR A 594 -20.94 8.77 -13.07
CA TYR A 594 -21.05 9.76 -12.01
C TYR A 594 -21.32 11.16 -12.59
N PRO A 595 -22.31 11.90 -12.05
CA PRO A 595 -22.51 13.30 -12.44
C PRO A 595 -21.26 14.11 -12.08
N ILE A 596 -20.95 15.13 -12.89
CA ILE A 596 -19.88 16.09 -12.58
C ILE A 596 -20.23 16.81 -11.28
N PRO A 597 -19.44 16.67 -10.21
CA PRO A 597 -19.69 17.37 -8.96
C PRO A 597 -19.60 18.89 -9.13
N GLN A 598 -20.25 19.63 -8.23
CA GLN A 598 -20.10 21.08 -8.21
C GLN A 598 -18.63 21.44 -7.92
N LYS A 599 -18.07 22.35 -8.73
CA LYS A 599 -16.73 22.89 -8.46
C LYS A 599 -16.77 23.75 -7.19
N VAL A 600 -16.02 23.35 -6.18
CA VAL A 600 -15.90 24.04 -4.90
C VAL A 600 -14.44 24.11 -4.49
N ASP A 601 -14.03 25.23 -3.91
CA ASP A 601 -12.68 25.34 -3.38
C ASP A 601 -12.61 24.67 -2.00
N ILE A 602 -11.90 23.55 -1.94
CA ILE A 602 -11.71 22.78 -0.73
C ILE A 602 -10.33 22.99 -0.11
N LEU A 603 -9.47 23.81 -0.74
CA LEU A 603 -8.10 24.02 -0.27
C LEU A 603 -8.08 24.86 0.99
N ASP A 604 -7.16 24.50 1.89
CA ASP A 604 -6.84 25.35 3.02
C ASP A 604 -6.08 26.60 2.56
N ARG A 605 -6.84 27.69 2.35
CA ARG A 605 -6.29 28.99 1.96
C ARG A 605 -5.46 29.66 3.07
N THR A 606 -5.49 29.16 4.31
CA THR A 606 -4.65 29.70 5.38
C THR A 606 -3.19 29.27 5.26
N VAL A 607 -2.91 28.26 4.42
CA VAL A 607 -1.57 27.71 4.18
C VAL A 607 -0.94 28.28 2.89
N GLN A 608 -1.71 28.97 2.04
CA GLN A 608 -1.13 29.80 0.99
C GLN A 608 -0.63 31.11 1.60
N THR A 609 0.70 31.28 1.63
CA THR A 609 1.47 32.42 2.17
C THR A 609 1.62 32.49 3.69
N ILE A 610 2.47 31.61 4.26
CA ILE A 610 3.25 32.03 5.42
C ILE A 610 4.55 32.62 4.87
N ASN A 611 4.62 33.96 4.77
CA ASN A 611 5.74 34.70 4.15
C ASN A 611 7.14 34.44 4.73
N ASP A 612 7.27 33.56 5.73
CA ASP A 612 8.48 33.31 6.49
C ASP A 612 8.69 31.81 6.80
N ALA A 613 7.85 30.92 6.27
CA ALA A 613 7.92 29.48 6.51
C ALA A 613 8.22 28.68 5.25
N LEU A 614 8.92 27.55 5.40
CA LEU A 614 9.20 26.65 4.29
C LEU A 614 7.87 26.19 3.64
N PRO A 615 7.68 26.43 2.33
CA PRO A 615 6.42 26.12 1.65
C PRO A 615 6.22 24.61 1.46
N MET A 616 7.29 23.82 1.61
CA MET A 616 7.30 22.37 1.52
C MET A 616 8.32 21.75 2.49
N GLN A 617 8.29 20.43 2.63
CA GLN A 617 9.38 19.70 3.28
C GLN A 617 10.62 19.72 2.38
N VAL A 618 11.79 19.98 2.94
CA VAL A 618 13.06 20.07 2.20
C VAL A 618 14.16 19.27 2.89
N THR A 619 15.07 18.72 2.10
CA THR A 619 16.28 18.05 2.61
C THR A 619 17.43 19.03 2.62
N VAL A 620 18.04 19.24 3.78
CA VAL A 620 19.04 20.28 4.02
C VAL A 620 20.37 19.64 4.37
N ASN A 621 21.44 20.09 3.71
CA ASN A 621 22.80 19.85 4.14
C ASN A 621 23.22 20.91 5.16
N PHE A 622 23.77 20.51 6.31
CA PHE A 622 24.26 21.44 7.33
C PHE A 622 25.62 21.01 7.89
N SER A 623 26.50 21.99 8.12
CA SER A 623 27.86 21.77 8.60
C SER A 623 28.28 22.72 9.71
N ALA A 624 29.24 22.27 10.50
CA ALA A 624 29.94 23.03 11.51
C ALA A 624 30.98 23.99 10.90
N GLY A 625 31.12 24.07 9.57
CA GLY A 625 32.04 24.96 8.86
C GLY A 625 33.42 25.09 9.52
N GLU A 626 33.79 26.33 9.86
CA GLU A 626 35.08 26.68 10.49
C GLU A 626 35.04 26.69 12.03
N LEU A 627 33.96 26.19 12.65
CA LEU A 627 33.92 26.07 14.11
C LEU A 627 35.09 25.20 14.60
N GLY A 628 35.54 25.41 15.85
CA GLY A 628 36.59 24.60 16.46
C GLY A 628 36.23 23.11 16.58
N PRO A 629 37.02 22.31 17.31
CA PRO A 629 36.62 20.94 17.63
C PRO A 629 35.25 20.95 18.32
N ILE A 630 34.31 20.16 17.78
CA ILE A 630 32.96 20.00 18.32
C ILE A 630 32.72 18.53 18.65
N ARG A 631 31.95 18.24 19.69
CA ARG A 631 31.49 16.85 19.94
C ARG A 631 30.23 16.49 19.18
N ARG A 632 29.28 17.43 19.07
CA ARG A 632 27.99 17.24 18.39
C ARG A 632 27.55 18.49 17.65
N LEU A 633 27.02 18.28 16.46
CA LEU A 633 26.31 19.30 15.68
C LEU A 633 24.82 18.95 15.70
N ILE A 634 23.98 19.96 15.94
CA ILE A 634 22.54 19.78 16.10
C ILE A 634 21.84 20.78 15.19
N LEU A 635 20.95 20.30 14.33
CA LEU A 635 20.03 21.16 13.59
C LEU A 635 18.64 21.10 14.24
N ARG A 636 18.07 22.28 14.49
CA ARG A 636 16.75 22.46 15.09
C ARG A 636 15.90 23.34 14.21
N TYR A 637 14.60 23.21 14.33
CA TYR A 637 13.63 24.08 13.69
C TYR A 637 12.49 24.45 14.64
N ASN A 638 11.72 25.46 14.28
CA ASN A 638 10.43 25.73 14.91
C ASN A 638 9.34 25.88 13.85
N LEU A 639 8.09 25.69 14.25
CA LEU A 639 6.92 25.89 13.39
C LEU A 639 6.16 27.19 13.73
N ASP A 640 6.46 27.78 14.88
CA ASP A 640 5.76 28.96 15.39
C ASP A 640 6.55 30.27 15.19
N GLY A 641 7.81 30.19 14.77
CA GLY A 641 8.71 31.35 14.61
C GLY A 641 9.28 31.87 15.95
N SER A 642 9.00 31.19 17.07
CA SER A 642 9.47 31.57 18.40
C SER A 642 10.91 31.14 18.66
N GLN A 643 11.71 31.96 19.35
CA GLN A 643 13.07 31.55 19.72
C GLN A 643 13.14 30.54 20.88
N THR A 644 12.00 29.99 21.32
CA THR A 644 11.91 29.16 22.54
C THR A 644 11.46 27.73 22.27
N ASN A 645 10.63 27.50 21.25
CA ASN A 645 10.05 26.17 20.97
C ASN A 645 10.79 25.46 19.84
N TRP A 646 12.03 25.05 20.11
CA TRP A 646 12.86 24.35 19.14
C TRP A 646 12.63 22.84 19.15
N ILE A 647 12.35 22.30 17.98
CA ILE A 647 12.27 20.86 17.69
C ILE A 647 13.60 20.44 17.07
N VAL A 648 14.17 19.35 17.55
CA VAL A 648 15.41 18.80 16.99
C VAL A 648 15.08 18.08 15.68
N ALA A 649 15.71 18.50 14.57
CA ALA A 649 15.63 17.80 13.29
C ALA A 649 16.70 16.73 13.14
N SER A 650 17.91 16.98 13.67
CA SER A 650 19.01 16.01 13.63
C SER A 650 20.07 16.34 14.66
N ILE A 651 20.70 15.30 15.21
CA ILE A 651 21.91 15.35 16.04
C ILE A 651 22.94 14.47 15.37
N ILE A 652 24.13 15.02 15.09
CA ILE A 652 25.21 14.25 14.48
C ILE A 652 26.50 14.42 15.28
N ASP A 653 27.23 13.32 15.44
CA ASP A 653 28.58 13.31 16.05
C ASP A 653 29.67 13.67 14.99
N GLN A 654 29.26 14.06 13.79
CA GLN A 654 30.11 14.49 12.68
C GLN A 654 30.04 16.01 12.47
N ARG A 655 30.91 16.54 11.62
CA ARG A 655 30.95 17.99 11.31
C ARG A 655 29.98 18.43 10.23
N GLU A 656 29.33 17.49 9.53
CA GLU A 656 28.37 17.75 8.45
C GLU A 656 27.35 16.63 8.39
N GLY A 657 26.12 16.93 8.03
CA GLY A 657 25.06 15.95 7.88
C GLY A 657 23.86 16.46 7.09
N PHE A 658 22.95 15.54 6.79
CA PHE A 658 21.72 15.82 6.06
C PHE A 658 20.51 15.57 6.97
N THR A 659 19.49 16.41 6.85
CA THR A 659 18.21 16.18 7.53
C THR A 659 17.06 16.78 6.75
N THR A 660 15.85 16.32 7.01
CA THR A 660 14.64 16.88 6.40
C THR A 660 13.98 17.86 7.35
N LEU A 661 13.71 19.07 6.87
CA LEU A 661 12.89 20.06 7.56
C LEU A 661 11.46 20.01 7.03
N PRO A 662 10.44 19.92 7.90
CA PRO A 662 9.06 19.84 7.46
C PRO A 662 8.57 21.16 6.87
N ARG A 663 7.50 21.06 6.07
CA ARG A 663 6.70 22.21 5.65
C ARG A 663 6.24 23.01 6.88
N GLY A 664 6.26 24.33 6.77
CA GLY A 664 5.85 25.22 7.86
C GLY A 664 6.97 25.58 8.84
N THR A 665 8.18 25.03 8.68
CA THR A 665 9.35 25.48 9.42
C THR A 665 9.58 26.97 9.22
N LYS A 666 9.56 27.75 10.30
CA LYS A 666 9.70 29.22 10.28
C LYS A 666 11.10 29.71 10.61
N ALA A 667 11.82 28.98 11.46
CA ALA A 667 13.21 29.27 11.75
C ALA A 667 14.02 27.99 11.90
N ILE A 668 15.30 28.09 11.63
CA ILE A 668 16.29 27.01 11.71
C ILE A 668 17.39 27.47 12.67
N ALA A 669 17.90 26.57 13.52
CA ALA A 669 19.04 26.84 14.37
C ALA A 669 20.07 25.71 14.27
N ILE A 670 21.34 26.08 14.18
CA ILE A 670 22.45 25.15 14.40
C ILE A 670 22.97 25.39 15.82
N SER A 671 23.07 24.30 16.59
CA SER A 671 23.64 24.29 17.93
C SER A 671 24.80 23.31 17.99
N ILE A 672 25.73 23.53 18.92
CA ILE A 672 26.78 22.59 19.27
C ILE A 672 26.67 22.21 20.74
N SER A 673 27.17 21.02 21.10
CA SER A 673 27.23 20.56 22.49
C SER A 673 28.66 20.21 22.87
N ASP A 674 29.28 21.05 23.69
CA ASP A 674 30.60 20.81 24.33
C ASP A 674 30.48 20.86 25.88
N GLY A 675 29.32 20.45 26.42
CA GLY A 675 29.02 20.43 27.86
C GLY A 675 27.68 21.10 28.21
N ASP A 676 27.36 22.21 27.54
CA ASP A 676 26.05 22.90 27.55
C ASP A 676 25.62 23.21 26.11
N PHE A 677 24.31 23.39 25.87
CA PHE A 677 23.78 23.71 24.54
C PHE A 677 24.00 25.19 24.20
N ALA A 678 24.86 25.47 23.23
CA ALA A 678 25.00 26.80 22.66
C ALA A 678 24.41 26.82 21.24
N ASN A 679 23.44 27.72 20.99
CA ASN A 679 23.02 28.04 19.64
C ASN A 679 24.17 28.79 18.96
N VAL A 680 24.72 28.20 17.90
CA VAL A 680 25.80 28.80 17.13
C VAL A 680 25.21 29.78 16.13
N CYS A 681 24.22 29.39 15.34
CA CYS A 681 23.63 30.29 14.37
C CYS A 681 22.16 29.98 14.11
N GLN A 682 21.42 30.96 13.57
CA GLN A 682 19.99 30.84 13.25
C GLN A 682 19.68 31.43 11.88
N ILE A 683 18.73 30.82 11.18
CA ILE A 683 18.14 31.31 9.94
C ILE A 683 16.67 31.61 10.23
N ASN A 684 16.31 32.89 10.16
CA ASN A 684 14.93 33.35 10.33
C ASN A 684 14.72 34.57 9.39
N PRO A 685 13.82 34.49 8.39
CA PRO A 685 12.93 33.37 8.11
C PRO A 685 13.63 32.16 7.48
N ALA A 686 13.10 30.96 7.71
CA ALA A 686 13.64 29.71 7.17
C ALA A 686 13.61 29.68 5.63
N THR A 687 12.72 30.45 5.00
CA THR A 687 12.65 30.63 3.54
C THR A 687 13.93 31.19 2.93
N ASN A 688 14.82 31.80 3.71
CA ASN A 688 16.15 32.21 3.24
C ASN A 688 17.01 31.02 2.78
N LEU A 689 16.68 29.82 3.22
CA LEU A 689 17.30 28.59 2.75
C LEU A 689 16.93 28.26 1.30
N CYS A 690 15.76 28.72 0.84
CA CYS A 690 15.26 28.42 -0.50
C CYS A 690 16.02 29.23 -1.56
N VAL A 691 16.37 28.59 -2.67
CA VAL A 691 16.95 29.26 -3.84
C VAL A 691 15.85 29.82 -4.75
N ASP A 692 14.70 29.16 -4.79
CA ASP A 692 13.52 29.52 -5.58
C ASP A 692 12.29 29.72 -4.67
N GLN A 693 11.23 30.34 -5.21
CA GLN A 693 10.03 30.70 -4.45
C GLN A 693 9.27 29.48 -3.90
N ASP A 694 9.37 28.35 -4.59
CA ASP A 694 8.69 27.10 -4.22
C ASP A 694 9.57 26.22 -3.31
N CYS A 695 10.82 26.64 -3.04
CA CYS A 695 11.81 25.93 -2.26
C CYS A 695 12.17 24.54 -2.80
N MET A 696 12.12 24.39 -4.12
CA MET A 696 12.48 23.15 -4.82
C MET A 696 13.98 22.86 -4.72
N ASN A 697 14.79 23.91 -4.63
CA ASN A 697 16.22 23.83 -4.35
C ASN A 697 16.52 24.60 -3.06
N VAL A 698 17.35 24.01 -2.20
CA VAL A 698 17.75 24.59 -0.94
C VAL A 698 19.26 24.71 -0.81
N ARG A 699 19.69 25.79 -0.17
CA ARG A 699 21.07 26.10 0.14
C ARG A 699 21.61 25.18 1.25
N SER A 700 22.91 24.92 1.22
CA SER A 700 23.60 24.28 2.35
C SER A 700 23.81 25.28 3.49
N ILE A 701 23.76 24.85 4.74
CA ILE A 701 23.99 25.72 5.91
C ILE A 701 25.38 25.45 6.49
N ASN A 702 26.25 26.44 6.51
CA ASN A 702 27.58 26.32 7.12
C ASN A 702 27.69 27.27 8.32
N ALA A 703 27.93 26.73 9.51
CA ALA A 703 28.12 27.55 10.69
C ALA A 703 29.57 28.05 10.81
N HIS A 704 29.76 29.31 11.22
CA HIS A 704 31.08 29.89 11.48
C HIS A 704 31.04 30.90 12.65
N TRP A 705 32.21 31.30 13.14
CA TRP A 705 32.33 32.42 14.09
C TRP A 705 32.56 33.71 13.32
N SER A 706 31.64 34.67 13.46
CA SER A 706 31.84 35.99 12.86
C SER A 706 32.96 36.77 13.57
N SER A 707 33.43 37.85 12.97
CA SER A 707 34.58 38.64 13.47
C SER A 707 34.38 39.25 14.86
N ASN A 708 33.16 39.25 15.40
CA ASN A 708 32.84 39.73 16.75
C ASN A 708 32.70 38.59 17.78
N GLY A 709 32.98 37.34 17.40
CA GLY A 709 32.89 36.16 18.26
C GLY A 709 31.47 35.61 18.45
N LEU A 710 30.47 36.12 17.73
CA LEU A 710 29.13 35.55 17.68
C LEU A 710 29.03 34.56 16.53
N GLY A 711 28.33 33.45 16.72
CA GLY A 711 28.16 32.48 15.64
C GLY A 711 27.17 32.98 14.57
N ALA A 712 27.41 32.58 13.32
CA ALA A 712 26.64 32.98 12.15
C ALA A 712 26.50 31.80 11.17
N CYS A 713 25.47 31.85 10.30
CA CYS A 713 25.23 30.84 9.28
C CYS A 713 25.55 31.44 7.90
N ASP A 714 26.42 30.79 7.14
CA ASP A 714 26.57 31.03 5.70
C ASP A 714 25.70 30.07 4.92
N LEU A 715 25.03 30.59 3.89
CA LEU A 715 24.19 29.79 3.00
C LEU A 715 24.96 29.51 1.70
N GLY A 716 25.45 28.28 1.56
CA GLY A 716 26.15 27.78 0.37
C GLY A 716 25.18 27.44 -0.76
N ASN A 717 25.69 27.42 -1.99
CA ASN A 717 24.92 26.95 -3.14
C ASN A 717 24.74 25.43 -3.13
#